data_AF-A0A8H8J4P3-F1
#
_entry.id   AF-A0A8H8J4P3-F1
#
_cell.length_a   1.000
_cell.length_b   1.000
_cell.length_c   1.000
_cell.angle_alpha   90.00
_cell.angle_beta   90.00
_cell.angle_gamma   90.00
#
_symmetry.space_group_name_H-M   'P 1'
#
loop_
_entity.id
_entity.type
_entity.pdbx_description
1 polymer ?
#
loop_
_entity_poly.entity_id
_entity_poly.type
_entity_poly.pdbx_seq_one_letter_code
_entity_poly.pdbx_strand_id
1 'polypeptide(L)'
;MNLPVAGTAGFLQGARIDGFLAGNWHPKLIPAPSPALACRNFDGGGARIPCSSGRRSLARHLYEDDEEDDERDDGDDEGDEGDEGDCCAGDGLEVMEAVSGSSDPIAYPQPTLSVAVQPTHRRVTGHHLVSSYGTTNLIPLLTRFLRPFARDSGIVPTIFLSDSFDVWHKLTLDHDPIPFAPDEPHQRDIIRIHPPSTNQHGHYVPGLFDTALFLHRPDLIGLKRYRAGRVRAIFTLPPRLQSVYPGRLVYVDLFTVFNSSASPVHGMHAISHELKGGQRRGAIIPIEHLTMACHLGPHFSRPFIFGTGTNSTSSYRLARLCLMTPLLHPPLLLCLISILPSRVVAEFTSALEILYIPVTEPPLAARTEHTQRKPSDCVDRVRQFQIVTPDGKYRTANECQNKDLFWALRGGGGGTFGVVTEITSEVVPNPVPTISLLWTLEFTPENLSKLLRVVTKNAVRWAEEGWGGYVFATSSILANPKLNATAAAASLKPLTDFLQASGAQIHWNNFASFMPLFEAIRTLKFFVGLNGAMSSRLIPRSVFASAASQEKLYSATMQAFTVASGEVGLFLTTPYNYASKPGSTSVTPAWRNAIWHAVVTHEWGWDLSTAEAREGYSTLSNAVRAFHAITPGGGTYLNEADVYEPDASISFWGKPNYARLLKVKQKYDPSSLLDCWNCVGSKRKNAACYL
;
A
#
# COMPACT_ATOMS: atom_id res chain seq x y z
N MET A 1 5.11 -36.50 21.81
CA MET A 1 3.75 -36.20 21.31
C MET A 1 3.92 -35.55 19.96
N ASN A 2 3.12 -35.94 18.96
CA ASN A 2 3.36 -35.51 17.58
C ASN A 2 2.47 -34.32 17.22
N LEU A 3 3.04 -33.33 16.54
CA LEU A 3 2.32 -32.27 15.83
C LEU A 3 2.85 -32.21 14.39
N PRO A 4 2.05 -31.78 13.40
CA PRO A 4 2.39 -31.94 11.98
C PRO A 4 3.33 -30.83 11.49
N VAL A 5 4.34 -31.20 10.69
CA VAL A 5 5.19 -30.25 9.96
C VAL A 5 4.74 -30.18 8.51
N ALA A 6 4.26 -29.02 8.08
CA ALA A 6 3.79 -28.78 6.70
C ALA A 6 4.94 -28.38 5.77
N GLY A 7 5.76 -29.34 5.35
CA GLY A 7 6.78 -29.14 4.31
C GLY A 7 6.26 -29.51 2.92
N THR A 8 6.55 -28.71 1.90
CA THR A 8 6.35 -29.08 0.49
C THR A 8 7.58 -28.74 -0.37
N ALA A 9 8.10 -29.74 -1.08
CA ALA A 9 9.11 -29.61 -2.12
C ALA A 9 8.47 -29.87 -3.50
N GLY A 10 8.92 -29.22 -4.57
CA GLY A 10 8.20 -29.23 -5.85
C GLY A 10 8.99 -28.82 -7.09
N PHE A 11 9.86 -29.72 -7.56
CA PHE A 11 10.29 -29.93 -8.95
C PHE A 11 10.97 -28.82 -9.80
N LEU A 12 11.82 -29.31 -10.70
CA LEU A 12 12.54 -28.57 -11.74
C LEU A 12 11.83 -28.75 -13.10
N GLN A 13 11.79 -27.71 -13.92
CA GLN A 13 12.31 -27.77 -15.30
C GLN A 13 12.41 -26.34 -15.89
N GLY A 14 13.24 -26.16 -16.91
CA GLY A 14 13.55 -24.85 -17.49
C GLY A 14 13.23 -24.76 -18.98
N ALA A 15 13.19 -23.53 -19.49
CA ALA A 15 13.09 -23.23 -20.92
C ALA A 15 14.16 -22.23 -21.32
N ARG A 16 14.88 -22.50 -22.42
CA ARG A 16 15.60 -21.46 -23.18
C ARG A 16 14.62 -20.82 -24.15
N ILE A 17 14.72 -19.51 -24.32
CA ILE A 17 14.29 -18.84 -25.56
C ILE A 17 15.40 -17.85 -25.91
N ASP A 18 15.99 -18.01 -27.09
CA ASP A 18 17.01 -17.12 -27.61
C ASP A 18 16.40 -15.79 -28.09
N GLY A 19 17.16 -14.69 -27.98
CA GLY A 19 16.61 -13.33 -28.08
C GLY A 19 16.35 -12.83 -29.49
N PHE A 20 15.76 -11.63 -29.61
CA PHE A 20 15.83 -10.84 -30.85
C PHE A 20 15.86 -9.32 -30.59
N LEU A 21 16.79 -8.66 -31.28
CA LEU A 21 17.01 -7.24 -31.58
C LEU A 21 16.61 -6.08 -30.63
N ALA A 22 17.55 -5.13 -30.57
CA ALA A 22 17.50 -3.86 -29.84
C ALA A 22 16.52 -2.81 -30.41
N GLY A 23 16.13 -1.86 -29.56
CA GLY A 23 15.50 -0.59 -29.95
C GLY A 23 16.08 0.58 -29.16
N ASN A 24 16.78 1.51 -29.82
CA ASN A 24 17.48 2.63 -29.18
C ASN A 24 16.52 3.67 -28.60
N TRP A 25 16.69 4.02 -27.32
CA TRP A 25 16.06 5.19 -26.69
C TRP A 25 17.08 5.95 -25.82
N HIS A 26 17.32 7.22 -26.15
CA HIS A 26 18.22 8.09 -25.38
C HIS A 26 17.44 8.83 -24.26
N PRO A 27 17.73 8.60 -22.97
CA PRO A 27 17.25 9.48 -21.91
C PRO A 27 18.01 10.81 -21.96
N LYS A 28 17.29 11.94 -21.93
CA LYS A 28 17.91 13.27 -21.86
C LYS A 28 18.54 13.49 -20.48
N LEU A 29 19.87 13.43 -20.42
CA LEU A 29 20.63 13.95 -19.29
C LEU A 29 20.44 15.48 -19.20
N ILE A 30 19.87 15.95 -18.10
CA ILE A 30 19.81 17.38 -17.77
C ILE A 30 21.04 17.71 -16.91
N PRO A 31 21.90 18.69 -17.30
CA PRO A 31 23.06 19.05 -16.50
C PRO A 31 22.64 19.74 -15.20
N ALA A 32 23.35 19.45 -14.11
CA ALA A 32 23.07 20.05 -12.80
C ALA A 32 23.48 21.54 -12.77
N PRO A 33 22.65 22.44 -12.23
CA PRO A 33 23.01 23.85 -12.04
C PRO A 33 24.00 24.04 -10.88
N SER A 34 24.87 25.05 -10.99
CA SER A 34 25.84 25.42 -9.96
C SER A 34 25.17 26.05 -8.72
N PRO A 35 25.75 25.93 -7.50
CA PRO A 35 25.10 26.34 -6.26
C PRO A 35 25.14 27.86 -5.99
N ALA A 36 24.32 28.65 -6.68
CA ALA A 36 24.04 30.05 -6.36
C ALA A 36 22.64 30.51 -6.85
N LEU A 37 22.03 31.48 -6.14
CA LEU A 37 20.74 32.17 -6.42
C LEU A 37 19.48 31.24 -6.34
N ALA A 38 18.61 31.22 -5.31
CA ALA A 38 17.91 32.24 -4.51
C ALA A 38 16.63 32.81 -5.19
N CYS A 39 15.42 32.25 -5.00
CA CYS A 39 14.50 32.27 -3.83
C CYS A 39 13.53 33.49 -3.75
N ARG A 40 12.20 33.25 -3.69
CA ARG A 40 11.10 34.16 -3.24
C ARG A 40 9.78 33.38 -3.00
N ASN A 41 8.84 33.92 -2.20
CA ASN A 41 7.65 33.23 -1.61
C ASN A 41 6.33 34.04 -1.77
N PHE A 42 5.14 33.49 -1.42
CA PHE A 42 3.99 34.15 -0.71
C PHE A 42 2.90 33.13 -0.22
N ASP A 43 1.81 33.55 0.48
CA ASP A 43 1.03 32.75 1.49
C ASP A 43 -0.54 32.95 1.52
N GLY A 44 -1.34 31.98 2.06
CA GLY A 44 -2.78 32.08 2.52
C GLY A 44 -3.87 31.30 1.72
N GLY A 45 -5.12 30.95 2.14
CA GLY A 45 -5.88 30.89 3.44
C GLY A 45 -7.29 31.59 3.43
N GLY A 46 -8.47 31.10 3.93
CA GLY A 46 -9.01 29.79 4.42
C GLY A 46 -10.40 29.86 5.17
N ALA A 47 -11.15 28.73 5.33
CA ALA A 47 -12.30 28.42 6.28
C ALA A 47 -13.76 29.03 6.09
N ARG A 48 -14.93 28.49 6.58
CA ARG A 48 -15.53 27.09 6.83
C ARG A 48 -17.01 27.09 7.40
N ILE A 49 -17.77 25.94 7.37
CA ILE A 49 -18.89 25.43 8.30
C ILE A 49 -20.37 26.02 8.17
N PRO A 50 -21.56 25.39 8.51
CA PRO A 50 -22.09 23.97 8.65
C PRO A 50 -23.56 23.61 8.10
N CYS A 51 -23.94 22.30 8.15
CA CYS A 51 -25.29 21.64 8.42
C CYS A 51 -26.62 21.91 7.60
N SER A 52 -27.68 21.05 7.55
CA SER A 52 -27.92 19.60 7.92
C SER A 52 -29.23 18.97 7.34
N SER A 53 -29.24 17.62 7.16
CA SER A 53 -30.35 16.61 7.32
C SER A 53 -31.66 16.58 6.49
N GLY A 54 -32.09 15.36 6.05
CA GLY A 54 -33.50 14.98 5.70
C GLY A 54 -33.64 13.91 4.58
N ARG A 55 -34.47 12.86 4.74
CA ARG A 55 -34.50 11.67 3.83
C ARG A 55 -35.78 10.78 3.84
N ARG A 56 -36.19 10.18 2.70
CA ARG A 56 -36.80 8.83 2.49
C ARG A 56 -36.87 8.48 0.98
N SER A 57 -37.37 7.29 0.59
CA SER A 57 -37.05 6.60 -0.69
C SER A 57 -38.19 5.80 -1.36
N LEU A 58 -38.16 5.62 -2.69
CA LEU A 58 -38.98 4.69 -3.49
C LEU A 58 -38.20 4.12 -4.71
N ALA A 59 -38.07 2.79 -4.82
CA ALA A 59 -37.18 2.14 -5.80
C ALA A 59 -37.68 0.74 -6.25
N ARG A 60 -38.45 0.63 -7.36
CA ARG A 60 -38.83 -0.69 -7.94
C ARG A 60 -39.24 -0.77 -9.42
N HIS A 61 -39.19 0.29 -10.23
CA HIS A 61 -39.77 0.32 -11.61
C HIS A 61 -38.84 1.01 -12.66
N LEU A 62 -37.56 0.64 -12.73
CA LEU A 62 -36.56 1.44 -13.49
C LEU A 62 -35.56 0.69 -14.37
N TYR A 63 -35.53 -0.65 -14.35
CA TYR A 63 -34.49 -1.44 -15.03
C TYR A 63 -35.03 -2.70 -15.70
N GLU A 64 -35.89 -2.48 -16.68
CA GLU A 64 -35.95 -3.31 -17.88
C GLU A 64 -35.16 -2.53 -18.95
N ASP A 65 -34.16 -3.16 -19.56
CA ASP A 65 -33.41 -2.67 -20.72
C ASP A 65 -33.50 -3.82 -21.73
N ASP A 66 -33.93 -3.54 -22.96
CA ASP A 66 -34.12 -4.55 -24.00
C ASP A 66 -32.76 -5.06 -24.51
N GLU A 67 -32.58 -6.38 -24.59
CA GLU A 67 -31.53 -7.03 -25.37
C GLU A 67 -32.17 -7.43 -26.71
N GLU A 68 -31.90 -6.67 -27.78
CA GLU A 68 -32.29 -7.01 -29.17
C GLU A 68 -31.12 -7.76 -29.86
N ASP A 69 -31.48 -8.72 -30.70
CA ASP A 69 -30.57 -9.68 -31.32
C ASP A 69 -29.67 -9.10 -32.41
N ASP A 70 -28.53 -9.78 -32.65
CA ASP A 70 -27.60 -9.52 -33.77
C ASP A 70 -27.23 -10.91 -34.36
N GLU A 71 -28.10 -11.43 -35.23
CA GLU A 71 -28.02 -12.79 -35.79
C GLU A 71 -26.71 -13.05 -36.56
N ARG A 72 -26.21 -14.30 -36.49
CA ARG A 72 -25.32 -14.86 -37.52
C ARG A 72 -25.68 -16.32 -37.80
N ASP A 73 -25.79 -16.59 -39.09
CA ASP A 73 -26.27 -17.81 -39.73
C ASP A 73 -25.24 -18.97 -39.72
N ASP A 74 -25.65 -20.10 -40.31
CA ASP A 74 -24.92 -21.34 -40.65
C ASP A 74 -25.08 -22.55 -39.68
N GLY A 75 -26.08 -23.40 -39.93
CA GLY A 75 -25.96 -24.88 -39.85
C GLY A 75 -26.85 -25.68 -38.88
N ASP A 76 -27.94 -26.25 -39.41
CA ASP A 76 -28.47 -27.65 -39.34
C ASP A 76 -28.16 -28.52 -38.07
N ASP A 77 -29.06 -29.35 -37.51
CA ASP A 77 -30.07 -30.22 -38.16
C ASP A 77 -31.15 -30.83 -37.19
N GLU A 78 -32.29 -31.27 -37.74
CA GLU A 78 -33.40 -32.20 -37.31
C GLU A 78 -33.98 -32.34 -35.85
N GLY A 79 -35.33 -32.46 -35.76
CA GLY A 79 -36.14 -33.13 -34.67
C GLY A 79 -36.79 -32.21 -33.61
N ASP A 80 -38.10 -31.94 -33.50
CA ASP A 80 -39.37 -32.69 -33.80
C ASP A 80 -39.65 -33.84 -32.79
N GLU A 81 -40.80 -33.99 -32.09
CA GLU A 81 -42.13 -33.31 -32.04
C GLU A 81 -42.65 -33.17 -30.56
N GLY A 82 -43.69 -32.34 -30.32
CA GLY A 82 -44.84 -32.54 -29.38
C GLY A 82 -44.63 -32.79 -27.85
N ASP A 83 -45.62 -32.57 -26.97
CA ASP A 83 -46.96 -31.92 -27.09
C ASP A 83 -47.44 -31.43 -25.68
N GLU A 84 -48.58 -30.72 -25.61
CA GLU A 84 -49.07 -29.95 -24.45
C GLU A 84 -49.61 -30.76 -23.25
N GLY A 85 -49.67 -30.14 -22.05
CA GLY A 85 -50.31 -30.73 -20.85
C GLY A 85 -50.29 -29.85 -19.59
N ASP A 86 -51.33 -29.04 -19.38
CA ASP A 86 -51.46 -28.06 -18.28
C ASP A 86 -52.35 -28.55 -17.08
N CYS A 87 -52.37 -27.77 -16.00
CA CYS A 87 -53.37 -27.71 -14.91
C CYS A 87 -53.36 -28.71 -13.72
N CYS A 88 -52.58 -28.32 -12.69
CA CYS A 88 -52.99 -28.03 -11.29
C CYS A 88 -53.60 -29.08 -10.31
N ALA A 89 -53.27 -28.88 -9.01
CA ALA A 89 -53.64 -29.61 -7.77
C ALA A 89 -52.98 -31.01 -7.61
N GLY A 90 -52.49 -31.46 -6.45
CA GLY A 90 -52.81 -31.21 -5.03
C GLY A 90 -53.23 -32.56 -4.39
N ASP A 91 -52.76 -33.04 -3.23
CA ASP A 91 -52.04 -32.39 -2.12
C ASP A 91 -51.29 -33.46 -1.27
N GLY A 92 -50.10 -33.13 -0.72
CA GLY A 92 -49.36 -33.93 0.28
C GLY A 92 -48.82 -35.33 -0.10
N LEU A 93 -47.98 -36.02 0.71
CA LEU A 93 -47.05 -35.57 1.77
C LEU A 93 -46.13 -36.75 2.19
N GLU A 94 -44.82 -36.70 1.92
CA GLU A 94 -43.82 -37.36 2.79
C GLU A 94 -42.43 -36.70 2.65
N VAL A 95 -41.54 -36.92 3.60
CA VAL A 95 -40.45 -35.99 3.94
C VAL A 95 -39.07 -36.68 3.88
N MET A 96 -38.08 -35.99 3.30
CA MET A 96 -36.66 -36.22 3.60
C MET A 96 -36.03 -34.92 4.13
N GLU A 97 -35.12 -35.07 5.08
CA GLU A 97 -34.73 -33.98 6.00
C GLU A 97 -33.79 -32.96 5.36
N ALA A 98 -33.99 -31.69 5.73
CA ALA A 98 -33.11 -30.60 5.32
C ALA A 98 -31.82 -30.55 6.15
N VAL A 99 -30.66 -30.61 5.49
CA VAL A 99 -29.39 -30.22 6.12
C VAL A 99 -29.43 -28.71 6.37
N SER A 100 -29.42 -28.32 7.65
CA SER A 100 -29.60 -26.94 8.10
C SER A 100 -28.36 -26.04 7.87
N GLY A 101 -28.13 -25.65 6.62
CA GLY A 101 -27.24 -24.53 6.31
C GLY A 101 -27.75 -23.23 6.96
N SER A 102 -26.88 -22.49 7.66
CA SER A 102 -27.27 -21.26 8.36
C SER A 102 -27.65 -20.16 7.38
N SER A 103 -28.94 -19.83 7.32
CA SER A 103 -29.50 -18.79 6.46
C SER A 103 -29.32 -17.39 7.06
N ASP A 104 -28.07 -17.03 7.39
CA ASP A 104 -27.72 -15.70 7.86
C ASP A 104 -28.15 -14.64 6.82
N PRO A 105 -28.90 -13.59 7.22
CA PRO A 105 -29.50 -12.66 6.28
C PRO A 105 -28.42 -11.83 5.57
N ILE A 106 -28.37 -11.91 4.23
CA ILE A 106 -27.36 -11.23 3.41
C ILE A 106 -27.47 -9.71 3.59
N ALA A 107 -26.56 -9.15 4.38
CA ALA A 107 -26.50 -7.74 4.70
C ALA A 107 -26.00 -6.92 3.50
N TYR A 108 -26.87 -6.07 2.95
CA TYR A 108 -26.53 -5.13 1.88
C TYR A 108 -26.31 -3.71 2.42
N PRO A 109 -25.37 -2.92 1.85
CA PRO A 109 -25.23 -1.49 2.16
C PRO A 109 -26.54 -0.71 1.99
N GLN A 110 -27.08 -0.26 3.12
CA GLN A 110 -28.20 0.69 3.21
C GLN A 110 -27.71 1.95 3.94
N PRO A 111 -26.91 2.83 3.32
CA PRO A 111 -26.47 4.06 3.96
C PRO A 111 -27.67 4.95 4.31
N THR A 112 -27.50 5.86 5.25
CA THR A 112 -28.34 7.04 5.47
C THR A 112 -27.85 8.19 4.59
N LEU A 113 -28.75 8.79 3.80
CA LEU A 113 -28.42 9.83 2.83
C LEU A 113 -28.70 11.22 3.41
N SER A 114 -27.72 12.12 3.30
CA SER A 114 -27.79 13.50 3.79
C SER A 114 -27.34 14.50 2.72
N VAL A 115 -28.25 15.41 2.38
CA VAL A 115 -28.09 16.47 1.37
C VAL A 115 -28.46 17.82 2.00
N ALA A 116 -27.87 18.92 1.53
CA ALA A 116 -28.22 20.25 2.02
C ALA A 116 -29.69 20.59 1.72
N VAL A 117 -30.41 21.20 2.67
CA VAL A 117 -31.82 21.62 2.47
C VAL A 117 -31.95 22.55 1.26
N GLN A 118 -31.02 23.51 1.14
CA GLN A 118 -30.92 24.42 0.01
C GLN A 118 -30.02 23.84 -1.10
N PRO A 119 -30.38 24.03 -2.38
CA PRO A 119 -29.51 23.70 -3.51
C PRO A 119 -28.27 24.61 -3.55
N THR A 120 -27.19 24.11 -4.13
CA THR A 120 -25.94 24.87 -4.33
C THR A 120 -26.12 25.95 -5.40
N HIS A 121 -26.90 25.66 -6.44
CA HIS A 121 -27.37 26.67 -7.40
C HIS A 121 -28.86 26.48 -7.69
N ARG A 122 -29.60 27.59 -7.71
CA ARG A 122 -31.01 27.62 -8.10
C ARG A 122 -31.17 27.99 -9.57
N ARG A 123 -32.21 27.46 -10.23
CA ARG A 123 -32.62 27.79 -11.61
C ARG A 123 -31.48 27.66 -12.64
N VAL A 124 -30.69 26.59 -12.51
CA VAL A 124 -29.70 26.19 -13.52
C VAL A 124 -30.45 25.70 -14.76
N THR A 125 -30.16 26.24 -15.95
CA THR A 125 -30.85 25.80 -17.18
C THR A 125 -30.37 24.41 -17.63
N GLY A 126 -31.23 23.67 -18.33
CA GLY A 126 -30.84 22.43 -19.01
C GLY A 126 -29.64 22.61 -19.96
N HIS A 127 -29.55 23.75 -20.66
CA HIS A 127 -28.36 24.13 -21.45
C HIS A 127 -27.07 24.21 -20.62
N HIS A 128 -27.14 24.72 -19.38
CA HIS A 128 -25.98 24.81 -18.48
C HIS A 128 -25.63 23.45 -17.86
N LEU A 129 -26.62 22.59 -17.59
CA LEU A 129 -26.38 21.17 -17.22
C LEU A 129 -25.64 20.42 -18.33
N VAL A 130 -26.13 20.49 -19.58
CA VAL A 130 -25.50 19.86 -20.74
C VAL A 130 -24.06 20.35 -20.93
N SER A 131 -23.85 21.68 -20.97
CA SER A 131 -22.55 22.27 -21.31
C SER A 131 -21.51 22.21 -20.19
N SER A 132 -21.91 22.44 -18.93
CA SER A 132 -20.96 22.61 -17.81
C SER A 132 -20.89 21.39 -16.88
N TYR A 133 -21.97 20.62 -16.74
CA TYR A 133 -21.96 19.38 -15.96
C TYR A 133 -21.72 18.14 -16.84
N GLY A 134 -21.85 18.29 -18.17
CA GLY A 134 -21.61 17.22 -19.15
C GLY A 134 -22.77 16.25 -19.31
N THR A 135 -23.99 16.64 -18.94
CA THR A 135 -25.19 15.77 -19.01
C THR A 135 -25.73 15.69 -20.46
N THR A 136 -24.93 15.20 -21.40
CA THR A 136 -25.19 15.31 -22.85
C THR A 136 -26.57 14.81 -23.28
N ASN A 137 -27.06 13.73 -22.68
CA ASN A 137 -28.34 13.09 -23.03
C ASN A 137 -29.48 13.40 -22.03
N LEU A 138 -29.43 14.55 -21.36
CA LEU A 138 -30.38 14.93 -20.30
C LEU A 138 -31.86 14.81 -20.70
N ILE A 139 -32.26 15.36 -21.84
CA ILE A 139 -33.67 15.40 -22.24
C ILE A 139 -34.22 14.00 -22.58
N PRO A 140 -33.62 13.19 -23.48
CA PRO A 140 -34.11 11.84 -23.74
C PRO A 140 -34.16 10.94 -22.50
N LEU A 141 -33.16 11.05 -21.61
CA LEU A 141 -33.13 10.26 -20.37
C LEU A 141 -34.20 10.70 -19.36
N LEU A 142 -34.49 12.00 -19.25
CA LEU A 142 -35.60 12.47 -18.40
C LEU A 142 -36.96 12.04 -18.98
N THR A 143 -37.15 12.12 -20.29
CA THR A 143 -38.38 11.66 -20.95
C THR A 143 -38.57 10.15 -20.80
N ARG A 144 -37.48 9.33 -20.85
CA ARG A 144 -37.55 7.90 -20.53
C ARG A 144 -37.91 7.67 -19.06
N PHE A 145 -37.23 8.36 -18.13
CA PHE A 145 -37.45 8.23 -16.68
C PHE A 145 -38.87 8.63 -16.23
N LEU A 146 -39.45 9.69 -16.80
CA LEU A 146 -40.78 10.18 -16.41
C LEU A 146 -41.94 9.46 -17.10
N ARG A 147 -41.67 8.59 -18.08
CA ARG A 147 -42.71 7.87 -18.84
C ARG A 147 -43.67 7.03 -17.97
N PRO A 148 -43.24 6.32 -16.91
CA PRO A 148 -44.16 5.60 -16.02
C PRO A 148 -45.04 6.57 -15.24
N PHE A 149 -44.42 7.52 -14.52
CA PHE A 149 -45.09 8.50 -13.65
C PHE A 149 -46.06 9.45 -14.41
N ALA A 150 -45.87 9.63 -15.72
CA ALA A 150 -46.77 10.37 -16.59
C ALA A 150 -48.18 9.74 -16.68
N ARG A 151 -48.29 8.41 -16.56
CA ARG A 151 -49.58 7.70 -16.62
C ARG A 151 -50.46 8.04 -15.41
N ASP A 152 -49.87 8.03 -14.22
CA ASP A 152 -50.60 8.24 -12.95
C ASP A 152 -50.94 9.72 -12.70
N SER A 153 -50.11 10.63 -13.23
CA SER A 153 -50.27 12.09 -13.03
C SER A 153 -51.11 12.78 -14.10
N GLY A 154 -51.42 12.12 -15.23
CA GLY A 154 -52.17 12.70 -16.35
C GLY A 154 -51.44 13.83 -17.11
N ILE A 155 -50.19 14.13 -16.74
CA ILE A 155 -49.36 15.20 -17.32
C ILE A 155 -48.37 14.55 -18.29
N VAL A 156 -48.43 14.94 -19.58
CA VAL A 156 -47.40 14.56 -20.56
C VAL A 156 -46.12 15.37 -20.29
N PRO A 157 -45.00 14.75 -19.87
CA PRO A 157 -43.82 15.48 -19.42
C PRO A 157 -42.96 15.93 -20.61
N THR A 158 -43.38 17.00 -21.30
CA THR A 158 -42.51 17.69 -22.26
C THR A 158 -41.44 18.47 -21.50
N ILE A 159 -40.17 18.40 -21.94
CA ILE A 159 -38.99 18.94 -21.24
C ILE A 159 -38.10 19.67 -22.23
N PHE A 160 -37.58 20.84 -21.83
CA PHE A 160 -36.81 21.74 -22.68
C PHE A 160 -35.45 22.05 -22.04
N LEU A 161 -34.43 22.35 -22.86
CA LEU A 161 -33.13 22.81 -22.33
C LEU A 161 -33.19 24.22 -21.71
N SER A 162 -34.28 24.97 -21.95
CA SER A 162 -34.61 26.22 -21.27
C SER A 162 -35.26 26.04 -19.89
N ASP A 163 -35.69 24.82 -19.52
CA ASP A 163 -36.22 24.55 -18.18
C ASP A 163 -35.15 24.82 -17.11
N SER A 164 -35.62 25.25 -15.94
CA SER A 164 -34.81 25.61 -14.78
C SER A 164 -34.85 24.51 -13.71
N PHE A 165 -33.67 24.03 -13.34
CA PHE A 165 -33.44 22.96 -12.36
C PHE A 165 -32.69 23.53 -11.14
N ASP A 166 -33.03 23.08 -9.94
CA ASP A 166 -32.24 23.38 -8.73
C ASP A 166 -31.24 22.24 -8.51
N VAL A 167 -29.97 22.57 -8.22
CA VAL A 167 -28.81 21.65 -8.34
C VAL A 167 -27.97 21.62 -7.07
N TRP A 168 -27.54 20.42 -6.66
CA TRP A 168 -26.68 20.16 -5.49
C TRP A 168 -25.29 19.66 -5.91
N HIS A 169 -24.25 20.22 -5.29
CA HIS A 169 -22.84 19.85 -5.54
C HIS A 169 -22.25 18.85 -4.55
N LYS A 170 -23.01 18.46 -3.52
CA LYS A 170 -22.54 17.52 -2.48
C LYS A 170 -23.66 16.64 -1.97
N LEU A 171 -23.35 15.35 -1.85
CA LEU A 171 -24.13 14.33 -1.14
C LEU A 171 -23.25 13.66 -0.07
N THR A 172 -23.87 13.22 1.01
CA THR A 172 -23.23 12.39 2.05
C THR A 172 -24.01 11.08 2.18
N LEU A 173 -23.28 9.97 2.32
CA LEU A 173 -23.80 8.64 2.60
C LEU A 173 -23.17 8.15 3.91
N ASP A 174 -23.98 8.02 4.95
CA ASP A 174 -23.61 7.64 6.31
C ASP A 174 -23.97 6.16 6.52
N HIS A 175 -22.99 5.27 6.51
CA HIS A 175 -23.19 3.83 6.66
C HIS A 175 -23.10 3.42 8.13
N ASP A 176 -24.08 2.64 8.58
CA ASP A 176 -24.04 1.99 9.89
C ASP A 176 -23.07 0.79 9.87
N PRO A 177 -22.56 0.35 11.05
CA PRO A 177 -21.67 -0.80 11.13
C PRO A 177 -22.29 -2.05 10.53
N ILE A 178 -21.47 -2.83 9.81
CA ILE A 178 -21.89 -4.11 9.23
C ILE A 178 -22.19 -5.13 10.35
N PRO A 179 -23.26 -5.96 10.25
CA PRO A 179 -23.68 -6.82 11.37
C PRO A 179 -22.63 -7.80 11.89
N PHE A 180 -21.66 -8.19 11.06
CA PHE A 180 -20.56 -9.09 11.41
C PHE A 180 -19.28 -8.37 11.88
N ALA A 181 -19.28 -7.04 11.95
CA ALA A 181 -18.22 -6.25 12.59
C ALA A 181 -18.83 -4.99 13.26
N PRO A 182 -19.65 -5.16 14.33
CA PRO A 182 -20.41 -4.08 14.94
C PRO A 182 -19.54 -3.01 15.63
N ASP A 183 -18.29 -3.35 15.97
CA ASP A 183 -17.30 -2.43 16.55
C ASP A 183 -16.60 -1.53 15.51
N GLU A 184 -16.85 -1.71 14.20
CA GLU A 184 -16.34 -0.77 13.19
C GLU A 184 -17.03 0.60 13.30
N PRO A 185 -16.29 1.72 13.19
CA PRO A 185 -16.90 3.05 13.25
C PRO A 185 -17.76 3.33 12.01
N HIS A 186 -18.92 3.99 12.20
CA HIS A 186 -19.81 4.42 11.10
C HIS A 186 -19.03 5.06 9.94
N GLN A 187 -19.07 4.44 8.75
CA GLN A 187 -18.37 4.95 7.58
C GLN A 187 -19.15 6.10 6.95
N ARG A 188 -18.50 7.27 6.78
CA ARG A 188 -19.06 8.40 6.03
C ARG A 188 -18.41 8.56 4.67
N ASP A 189 -19.19 8.32 3.63
CA ASP A 189 -18.86 8.62 2.24
C ASP A 189 -19.40 9.98 1.80
N ILE A 190 -18.69 10.64 0.88
CA ILE A 190 -19.05 11.96 0.34
C ILE A 190 -18.88 11.90 -1.18
N ILE A 191 -19.93 12.27 -1.91
CA ILE A 191 -19.96 12.40 -3.36
C ILE A 191 -20.01 13.89 -3.71
N ARG A 192 -19.06 14.36 -4.52
CA ARG A 192 -18.93 15.74 -4.99
C ARG A 192 -19.23 15.85 -6.48
N ILE A 193 -19.87 16.95 -6.83
CA ILE A 193 -20.22 17.35 -8.19
C ILE A 193 -19.87 18.83 -8.32
N HIS A 194 -18.74 19.13 -8.96
CA HIS A 194 -18.30 20.49 -9.24
C HIS A 194 -18.06 20.62 -10.75
N PRO A 195 -18.88 21.38 -11.49
CA PRO A 195 -18.58 21.66 -12.89
C PRO A 195 -17.27 22.46 -13.02
N PRO A 196 -16.61 22.45 -14.19
CA PRO A 196 -15.50 23.36 -14.45
C PRO A 196 -15.94 24.81 -14.26
N SER A 197 -15.07 25.62 -13.70
CA SER A 197 -15.38 27.01 -13.34
C SER A 197 -14.16 27.91 -13.48
N THR A 198 -14.34 29.22 -13.38
CA THR A 198 -13.24 30.18 -13.27
C THR A 198 -13.28 30.78 -11.87
N ASN A 199 -12.14 30.81 -11.18
CA ASN A 199 -12.08 31.37 -9.83
C ASN A 199 -12.04 32.92 -9.84
N GLN A 200 -12.12 33.53 -8.66
CA GLN A 200 -12.11 34.99 -8.49
C GLN A 200 -10.84 35.70 -9.01
N HIS A 201 -9.78 34.96 -9.36
CA HIS A 201 -8.53 35.49 -9.94
C HIS A 201 -8.42 35.21 -11.45
N GLY A 202 -9.50 34.76 -12.10
CA GLY A 202 -9.51 34.45 -13.54
C GLY A 202 -8.89 33.10 -13.91
N HIS A 203 -8.49 32.26 -12.95
CA HIS A 203 -7.88 30.96 -13.24
C HIS A 203 -8.96 29.89 -13.46
N TYR A 204 -8.80 29.09 -14.52
CA TYR A 204 -9.63 27.91 -14.77
C TYR A 204 -9.43 26.85 -13.69
N VAL A 205 -10.54 26.33 -13.16
CA VAL A 205 -10.62 25.23 -12.20
C VAL A 205 -11.30 24.05 -12.91
N PRO A 206 -10.61 22.89 -13.06
CA PRO A 206 -11.21 21.73 -13.70
C PRO A 206 -12.34 21.14 -12.85
N GLY A 207 -13.37 20.61 -13.50
CA GLY A 207 -14.51 19.99 -12.82
C GLY A 207 -14.15 18.69 -12.11
N LEU A 208 -14.70 18.49 -10.90
CA LEU A 208 -14.57 17.29 -10.10
C LEU A 208 -15.92 16.56 -10.04
N PHE A 209 -15.94 15.31 -10.46
CA PHE A 209 -17.15 14.48 -10.50
C PHE A 209 -16.81 13.11 -9.90
N ASP A 210 -17.22 12.87 -8.66
CA ASP A 210 -16.94 11.62 -7.95
C ASP A 210 -17.74 10.45 -8.56
N THR A 211 -17.20 9.23 -8.45
CA THR A 211 -17.88 7.99 -8.88
C THR A 211 -18.62 7.37 -7.69
N ALA A 212 -19.76 6.75 -7.95
CA ALA A 212 -20.56 6.04 -6.96
C ALA A 212 -21.05 4.70 -7.51
N LEU A 213 -21.37 3.78 -6.61
CA LEU A 213 -22.20 2.62 -6.91
C LEU A 213 -23.67 3.00 -6.76
N PHE A 214 -24.48 2.54 -7.71
CA PHE A 214 -25.94 2.63 -7.63
C PHE A 214 -26.61 1.26 -7.82
N LEU A 215 -27.78 1.09 -7.21
CA LEU A 215 -28.59 -0.10 -7.32
C LEU A 215 -29.23 -0.20 -8.72
N HIS A 216 -28.88 -1.26 -9.45
CA HIS A 216 -29.23 -1.45 -10.88
C HIS A 216 -30.01 -2.74 -11.13
N ARG A 217 -29.56 -3.88 -10.60
CA ARG A 217 -30.28 -5.17 -10.70
C ARG A 217 -30.56 -5.71 -9.28
N PRO A 218 -31.62 -5.24 -8.60
CA PRO A 218 -31.84 -5.50 -7.18
C PRO A 218 -32.13 -6.98 -6.85
N ASP A 219 -32.57 -7.72 -7.86
CA ASP A 219 -32.72 -9.18 -8.00
C ASP A 219 -31.41 -9.95 -7.80
N LEU A 220 -30.26 -9.39 -8.21
CA LEU A 220 -28.97 -10.06 -8.08
C LEU A 220 -28.37 -9.95 -6.68
N ILE A 221 -27.50 -10.92 -6.38
CA ILE A 221 -26.72 -10.99 -5.15
C ILE A 221 -25.32 -10.38 -5.30
N GLY A 222 -24.71 -10.04 -4.16
CA GLY A 222 -23.34 -9.53 -4.09
C GLY A 222 -23.12 -8.23 -4.86
N LEU A 223 -21.95 -8.09 -5.51
CA LEU A 223 -21.59 -6.88 -6.26
C LEU A 223 -22.40 -6.72 -7.56
N LYS A 224 -22.86 -7.81 -8.18
CA LYS A 224 -23.54 -7.81 -9.50
C LYS A 224 -24.86 -7.02 -9.52
N ARG A 225 -25.44 -6.74 -8.36
CA ARG A 225 -26.64 -5.89 -8.19
C ARG A 225 -26.40 -4.40 -8.39
N TYR A 226 -25.14 -3.98 -8.25
CA TYR A 226 -24.71 -2.59 -8.36
C TYR A 226 -24.04 -2.32 -9.70
N ARG A 227 -24.06 -1.05 -10.10
CA ARG A 227 -23.29 -0.54 -11.24
C ARG A 227 -22.56 0.73 -10.85
N ALA A 228 -21.37 0.93 -11.41
CA ALA A 228 -20.63 2.16 -11.20
C ALA A 228 -21.14 3.27 -12.14
N GLY A 229 -21.28 4.49 -11.62
CA GLY A 229 -21.64 5.68 -12.38
C GLY A 229 -20.89 6.91 -11.88
N ARG A 230 -20.38 7.75 -12.79
CA ARG A 230 -19.77 9.04 -12.42
C ARG A 230 -20.86 10.09 -12.28
N VAL A 231 -21.02 10.64 -11.09
CA VAL A 231 -22.15 11.49 -10.74
C VAL A 231 -21.96 12.87 -11.37
N ARG A 232 -22.82 13.25 -12.32
CA ARG A 232 -22.72 14.50 -13.09
C ARG A 232 -23.58 15.63 -12.56
N ALA A 233 -24.77 15.32 -12.07
CA ALA A 233 -25.68 16.31 -11.50
C ALA A 233 -26.60 15.63 -10.49
N ILE A 234 -26.88 16.31 -9.38
CA ILE A 234 -27.98 15.99 -8.45
C ILE A 234 -28.94 17.16 -8.50
N PHE A 235 -30.21 16.93 -8.83
CA PHE A 235 -31.16 17.99 -9.12
C PHE A 235 -32.61 17.63 -8.76
N THR A 236 -33.48 18.64 -8.67
CA THR A 236 -34.94 18.46 -8.70
C THR A 236 -35.48 18.84 -10.07
N LEU A 237 -36.63 18.26 -10.45
CA LEU A 237 -37.35 18.67 -11.65
C LEU A 237 -37.77 20.14 -11.61
N PRO A 238 -38.03 20.77 -12.78
CA PRO A 238 -38.62 22.11 -12.85
C PRO A 238 -39.98 22.13 -12.14
N PRO A 239 -40.42 23.23 -11.50
CA PRO A 239 -41.62 23.26 -10.65
C PRO A 239 -42.88 22.67 -11.29
N ARG A 240 -43.08 22.91 -12.60
CA ARG A 240 -44.20 22.38 -13.40
C ARG A 240 -44.24 20.85 -13.58
N LEU A 241 -43.16 20.14 -13.22
CA LEU A 241 -43.03 18.68 -13.29
C LEU A 241 -42.79 18.03 -11.91
N GLN A 242 -42.69 18.80 -10.82
CA GLN A 242 -42.51 18.24 -9.47
C GLN A 242 -43.76 17.48 -8.97
N SER A 243 -44.94 17.74 -9.57
CA SER A 243 -46.15 16.93 -9.40
C SER A 243 -46.08 15.55 -10.06
N VAL A 244 -45.25 15.39 -11.11
CA VAL A 244 -45.03 14.10 -11.79
C VAL A 244 -44.02 13.26 -11.00
N TYR A 245 -42.96 13.89 -10.48
CA TYR A 245 -42.04 13.24 -9.55
C TYR A 245 -41.41 14.27 -8.58
N PRO A 246 -41.73 14.22 -7.27
CA PRO A 246 -41.28 15.22 -6.29
C PRO A 246 -39.87 14.94 -5.72
N GLY A 247 -39.27 13.79 -6.04
CA GLY A 247 -37.97 13.39 -5.52
C GLY A 247 -36.78 14.14 -6.16
N ARG A 248 -35.59 13.90 -5.62
CA ARG A 248 -34.33 14.34 -6.24
C ARG A 248 -33.83 13.26 -7.20
N LEU A 249 -33.37 13.69 -8.37
CA LEU A 249 -32.82 12.86 -9.42
C LEU A 249 -31.31 13.07 -9.53
N VAL A 250 -30.65 12.07 -10.10
CA VAL A 250 -29.21 12.04 -10.31
C VAL A 250 -28.93 11.64 -11.76
N TYR A 251 -28.13 12.43 -12.47
CA TYR A 251 -27.54 12.02 -13.74
C TYR A 251 -26.18 11.36 -13.48
N VAL A 252 -25.96 10.17 -14.03
CA VAL A 252 -24.68 9.47 -14.01
C VAL A 252 -24.16 9.20 -15.42
N ASP A 253 -22.87 9.45 -15.70
CA ASP A 253 -22.18 8.79 -16.82
C ASP A 253 -22.02 7.31 -16.43
N LEU A 254 -22.46 6.39 -17.29
CA LEU A 254 -22.35 4.96 -17.01
C LEU A 254 -20.94 4.44 -17.26
N PHE A 255 -20.57 3.46 -16.44
CA PHE A 255 -19.53 2.48 -16.77
C PHE A 255 -20.19 1.18 -17.21
N THR A 256 -19.41 0.29 -17.83
CA THR A 256 -19.82 -1.08 -18.11
C THR A 256 -20.27 -1.79 -16.83
N VAL A 257 -21.11 -2.82 -16.96
CA VAL A 257 -21.37 -3.74 -15.84
C VAL A 257 -20.07 -4.40 -15.37
N PHE A 258 -20.04 -4.84 -14.12
CA PHE A 258 -18.90 -5.59 -13.59
C PHE A 258 -18.73 -6.91 -14.35
N ASN A 259 -17.51 -7.18 -14.81
CA ASN A 259 -17.17 -8.41 -15.51
C ASN A 259 -17.40 -9.66 -14.64
N SER A 260 -17.66 -10.80 -15.28
CA SER A 260 -18.09 -12.05 -14.61
C SER A 260 -17.11 -12.56 -13.56
N SER A 261 -15.80 -12.34 -13.75
CA SER A 261 -14.71 -12.66 -12.83
C SER A 261 -13.89 -11.41 -12.47
N ALA A 262 -13.51 -11.26 -11.20
CA ALA A 262 -12.57 -10.21 -10.81
C ALA A 262 -11.15 -10.55 -11.32
N SER A 263 -10.28 -9.53 -11.44
CA SER A 263 -8.88 -9.75 -11.84
C SER A 263 -8.15 -10.67 -10.84
N PRO A 264 -7.52 -11.77 -11.29
CA PRO A 264 -6.84 -12.72 -10.40
C PRO A 264 -5.57 -12.13 -9.74
N VAL A 265 -5.05 -11.00 -10.26
CA VAL A 265 -3.86 -10.33 -9.71
C VAL A 265 -4.21 -9.38 -8.56
N HIS A 266 -5.40 -8.76 -8.59
CA HIS A 266 -5.72 -7.65 -7.68
C HIS A 266 -7.18 -7.57 -7.22
N GLY A 267 -8.00 -8.61 -7.42
CA GLY A 267 -9.36 -8.73 -6.87
C GLY A 267 -10.39 -7.69 -7.32
N MET A 268 -10.04 -6.75 -8.20
CA MET A 268 -10.95 -5.71 -8.70
C MET A 268 -11.53 -6.11 -10.05
N HIS A 269 -12.79 -5.75 -10.27
CA HIS A 269 -13.47 -5.86 -11.55
C HIS A 269 -12.99 -4.76 -12.52
N ALA A 270 -12.71 -5.12 -13.77
CA ALA A 270 -12.38 -4.16 -14.80
C ALA A 270 -13.67 -3.53 -15.36
N ILE A 271 -13.70 -2.20 -15.46
CA ILE A 271 -14.81 -1.45 -16.07
C ILE A 271 -14.28 -0.31 -16.93
N SER A 272 -14.99 0.00 -18.01
CA SER A 272 -14.72 1.13 -18.91
C SER A 272 -15.92 2.07 -18.97
N HIS A 273 -15.75 3.28 -19.53
CA HIS A 273 -16.91 4.13 -19.84
C HIS A 273 -17.77 3.44 -20.90
N GLU A 274 -19.06 3.32 -20.67
CA GLU A 274 -19.99 2.77 -21.66
C GLU A 274 -20.25 3.81 -22.75
N LEU A 275 -20.08 3.42 -24.01
CA LEU A 275 -20.23 4.29 -25.17
C LEU A 275 -21.32 3.76 -26.12
N LYS A 276 -22.21 4.64 -26.61
CA LYS A 276 -23.10 4.37 -27.75
C LYS A 276 -22.90 5.49 -28.78
N GLY A 277 -22.57 5.13 -30.02
CA GLY A 277 -22.21 6.09 -31.07
C GLY A 277 -20.99 6.98 -30.72
N GLY A 278 -20.02 6.45 -29.96
CA GLY A 278 -18.84 7.19 -29.48
C GLY A 278 -19.10 8.17 -28.33
N GLN A 279 -20.36 8.48 -28.00
CA GLN A 279 -20.72 9.27 -26.83
C GLN A 279 -20.95 8.39 -25.60
N ARG A 280 -20.73 8.96 -24.40
CA ARG A 280 -20.98 8.24 -23.14
C ARG A 280 -22.47 8.00 -22.93
N ARG A 281 -22.86 6.76 -22.64
CA ARG A 281 -24.21 6.44 -22.17
C ARG A 281 -24.39 7.06 -20.77
N GLY A 282 -25.54 7.69 -20.56
CA GLY A 282 -25.94 8.21 -19.26
C GLY A 282 -27.17 7.48 -18.74
N ALA A 283 -27.42 7.58 -17.44
CA ALA A 283 -28.68 7.19 -16.83
C ALA A 283 -29.17 8.29 -15.88
N ILE A 284 -30.49 8.30 -15.63
CA ILE A 284 -31.11 9.13 -14.60
C ILE A 284 -31.79 8.21 -13.60
N ILE A 285 -31.45 8.41 -12.33
CA ILE A 285 -31.84 7.54 -11.21
C ILE A 285 -32.37 8.40 -10.04
N PRO A 286 -33.25 7.86 -9.18
CA PRO A 286 -33.58 8.48 -7.90
C PRO A 286 -32.34 8.58 -7.00
N ILE A 287 -32.24 9.63 -6.19
CA ILE A 287 -31.05 9.89 -5.35
C ILE A 287 -30.79 8.76 -4.34
N GLU A 288 -31.85 8.05 -3.91
CA GLU A 288 -31.82 6.90 -3.03
C GLU A 288 -31.21 5.62 -3.64
N HIS A 289 -31.04 5.55 -4.97
CA HIS A 289 -30.34 4.42 -5.60
C HIS A 289 -28.83 4.48 -5.38
N LEU A 290 -28.24 5.61 -4.97
CA LEU A 290 -26.82 5.73 -4.66
C LEU A 290 -26.51 5.03 -3.33
N THR A 291 -25.70 3.96 -3.38
CA THR A 291 -25.48 3.06 -2.23
C THR A 291 -24.09 3.15 -1.60
N MET A 292 -23.07 3.62 -2.31
CA MET A 292 -21.70 3.82 -1.78
C MET A 292 -20.89 4.73 -2.71
N ALA A 293 -19.91 5.50 -2.21
CA ALA A 293 -18.96 6.20 -3.07
C ALA A 293 -17.80 5.25 -3.45
N CYS A 294 -17.35 5.29 -4.70
CA CYS A 294 -16.27 4.41 -5.17
C CYS A 294 -15.18 5.19 -5.91
N HIS A 295 -13.94 4.70 -5.81
CA HIS A 295 -12.80 5.22 -6.55
C HIS A 295 -12.44 4.25 -7.68
N LEU A 296 -11.92 4.78 -8.79
CA LEU A 296 -11.51 3.99 -9.93
C LEU A 296 -9.98 3.97 -10.01
N GLY A 297 -9.37 2.80 -9.87
CA GLY A 297 -7.96 2.61 -10.19
C GLY A 297 -7.74 2.64 -11.71
N PRO A 298 -6.69 3.30 -12.22
CA PRO A 298 -6.35 3.23 -13.63
C PRO A 298 -5.87 1.81 -13.99
N HIS A 299 -6.46 1.22 -15.04
CA HIS A 299 -6.06 -0.08 -15.54
C HIS A 299 -4.80 0.05 -16.42
N PHE A 300 -3.63 -0.28 -15.86
CA PHE A 300 -2.37 -0.27 -16.60
C PHE A 300 -2.28 -1.48 -17.56
N SER A 301 -2.07 -1.21 -18.85
CA SER A 301 -2.07 -2.22 -19.93
C SER A 301 -0.87 -3.17 -19.96
N ARG A 302 -0.02 -3.13 -18.93
CA ARG A 302 0.93 -4.20 -18.60
C ARG A 302 0.63 -4.65 -17.16
N PRO A 303 0.17 -5.89 -16.93
CA PRO A 303 0.07 -6.40 -15.57
C PRO A 303 1.47 -6.47 -14.97
N PHE A 304 1.66 -5.92 -13.77
CA PHE A 304 2.74 -6.35 -12.91
C PHE A 304 2.38 -7.77 -12.45
N ILE A 305 3.03 -8.76 -13.06
CA ILE A 305 2.84 -10.18 -12.71
C ILE A 305 3.53 -10.42 -11.36
N PHE A 306 2.80 -10.21 -10.28
CA PHE A 306 3.07 -10.93 -9.04
C PHE A 306 2.82 -12.41 -9.31
N GLY A 307 3.84 -13.24 -9.06
CA GLY A 307 3.82 -14.65 -9.44
C GLY A 307 2.68 -15.41 -8.75
N THR A 308 1.70 -15.87 -9.52
CA THR A 308 0.48 -16.51 -9.00
C THR A 308 0.80 -17.84 -8.32
N GLY A 309 0.48 -17.94 -7.04
CA GLY A 309 0.61 -19.16 -6.24
C GLY A 309 -0.46 -19.24 -5.17
N THR A 310 -1.61 -19.83 -5.51
CA THR A 310 -2.75 -20.21 -4.65
C THR A 310 -3.46 -19.11 -3.83
N ASN A 311 -4.75 -18.96 -4.14
CA ASN A 311 -5.86 -18.36 -3.37
C ASN A 311 -5.58 -17.87 -1.93
N SER A 312 -5.63 -16.54 -1.74
CA SER A 312 -6.07 -15.92 -0.49
C SER A 312 -6.74 -14.56 -0.78
N THR A 313 -7.92 -14.30 -0.21
CA THR A 313 -8.77 -13.15 -0.55
C THR A 313 -9.04 -12.24 0.65
N SER A 314 -8.06 -11.42 1.07
CA SER A 314 -8.27 -10.36 2.09
C SER A 314 -7.14 -9.29 2.11
N SER A 315 -7.16 -8.31 1.19
CA SER A 315 -6.11 -7.25 1.18
C SER A 315 -6.46 -5.91 0.49
N TYR A 316 -7.75 -5.51 0.36
CA TYR A 316 -8.13 -4.33 -0.44
C TYR A 316 -8.89 -3.17 0.25
N ARG A 317 -9.02 -3.15 1.59
CA ARG A 317 -9.62 -1.99 2.31
C ARG A 317 -8.69 -0.76 2.46
N LEU A 318 -7.40 -0.86 2.11
CA LEU A 318 -6.40 0.21 2.34
C LEU A 318 -6.18 1.21 1.19
N ALA A 319 -6.77 0.99 0.01
CA ALA A 319 -6.46 1.73 -1.23
C ALA A 319 -6.91 3.22 -1.28
N ARG A 320 -7.29 3.85 -0.16
CA ARG A 320 -7.90 5.20 -0.15
C ARG A 320 -6.92 6.38 -0.07
N LEU A 321 -5.59 6.16 -0.13
CA LEU A 321 -4.57 7.22 0.08
C LEU A 321 -3.43 7.34 -0.97
N CYS A 322 -3.15 6.34 -1.81
CA CYS A 322 -1.83 6.20 -2.48
C CYS A 322 -1.82 6.33 -4.03
N LEU A 323 -2.64 7.21 -4.63
CA LEU A 323 -2.67 7.40 -6.10
C LEU A 323 -2.49 8.86 -6.55
N MET A 324 -1.31 9.45 -6.29
CA MET A 324 -0.91 10.77 -6.82
C MET A 324 0.58 10.91 -7.23
N THR A 325 1.26 9.82 -7.60
CA THR A 325 2.60 9.88 -8.27
C THR A 325 2.84 8.69 -9.22
N PRO A 326 2.62 8.82 -10.53
CA PRO A 326 3.26 7.96 -11.53
C PRO A 326 4.71 8.42 -11.81
N LEU A 327 5.51 7.57 -12.47
CA LEU A 327 6.90 7.82 -12.91
C LEU A 327 7.95 7.95 -11.79
N LEU A 328 8.24 6.85 -11.09
CA LEU A 328 9.50 6.67 -10.35
C LEU A 328 10.27 5.46 -10.92
N HIS A 329 11.52 5.67 -11.33
CA HIS A 329 12.44 4.59 -11.71
C HIS A 329 12.85 3.79 -10.46
N PRO A 330 13.20 2.49 -10.53
CA PRO A 330 13.48 1.64 -9.37
C PRO A 330 14.37 2.23 -8.26
N PRO A 331 15.49 2.94 -8.51
CA PRO A 331 16.30 3.52 -7.44
C PRO A 331 15.62 4.62 -6.60
N LEU A 332 14.44 5.11 -6.97
CA LEU A 332 13.69 6.08 -6.17
C LEU A 332 12.81 5.43 -5.08
N LEU A 333 12.51 4.13 -5.19
CA LEU A 333 11.73 3.40 -4.19
C LEU A 333 12.50 3.24 -2.86
N LEU A 334 13.84 3.24 -2.95
CA LEU A 334 14.81 2.97 -1.89
C LEU A 334 14.77 3.94 -0.69
N CYS A 335 14.29 5.17 -0.87
CA CYS A 335 14.34 6.22 0.15
C CYS A 335 12.99 6.52 0.81
N LEU A 336 11.91 5.92 0.34
CA LEU A 336 10.55 6.17 0.87
C LEU A 336 10.33 5.49 2.22
N ILE A 337 10.92 4.31 2.44
CA ILE A 337 10.54 3.41 3.55
C ILE A 337 11.19 3.75 4.91
N SER A 338 12.21 4.61 4.94
CA SER A 338 12.66 5.23 6.20
C SER A 338 11.69 6.30 6.75
N ILE A 339 10.59 6.58 6.04
CA ILE A 339 9.75 7.79 6.21
C ILE A 339 8.24 7.52 6.03
N LEU A 340 7.84 6.48 5.29
CA LEU A 340 6.44 6.07 5.13
C LEU A 340 5.88 5.31 6.36
N PRO A 341 4.55 5.23 6.53
CA PRO A 341 3.92 4.51 7.65
C PRO A 341 3.94 2.98 7.46
N SER A 342 4.05 2.23 8.56
CA SER A 342 4.50 0.82 8.55
C SER A 342 3.59 -0.17 7.82
N ARG A 343 2.30 0.13 7.66
CA ARG A 343 1.35 -0.69 6.87
C ARG A 343 1.64 -0.78 5.36
N VAL A 344 2.67 -0.12 4.85
CA VAL A 344 3.20 -0.27 3.47
C VAL A 344 4.67 -0.75 3.47
N VAL A 345 5.24 -1.01 4.66
CA VAL A 345 6.68 -1.24 4.87
C VAL A 345 7.01 -2.73 4.88
N ALA A 346 6.16 -3.56 5.51
CA ALA A 346 6.35 -5.01 5.58
C ALA A 346 6.37 -5.71 4.20
N GLU A 347 5.68 -5.16 3.20
CA GLU A 347 5.71 -5.67 1.81
C GLU A 347 7.03 -5.40 1.08
N PHE A 348 7.95 -4.64 1.68
CA PHE A 348 9.14 -4.12 0.99
C PHE A 348 10.46 -4.16 1.77
N THR A 349 10.51 -4.19 3.12
CA THR A 349 11.79 -4.16 3.86
C THR A 349 12.71 -5.34 3.51
N SER A 350 12.17 -6.56 3.49
CA SER A 350 12.87 -7.80 3.11
C SER A 350 13.48 -7.77 1.69
N ALA A 351 13.00 -6.86 0.83
CA ALA A 351 13.51 -6.66 -0.53
C ALA A 351 14.39 -5.40 -0.68
N LEU A 352 14.49 -4.53 0.33
CA LEU A 352 15.20 -3.25 0.22
C LEU A 352 16.39 -3.12 1.16
N GLU A 353 16.43 -3.86 2.27
CA GLU A 353 17.66 -4.01 3.06
C GLU A 353 18.79 -4.71 2.27
N ILE A 354 18.44 -5.37 1.15
CA ILE A 354 19.38 -5.83 0.11
C ILE A 354 20.38 -4.72 -0.26
N LEU A 355 19.96 -3.45 -0.32
CA LEU A 355 20.85 -2.36 -0.74
C LEU A 355 21.78 -1.84 0.36
N TYR A 356 21.82 -2.50 1.52
CA TYR A 356 22.95 -2.44 2.44
C TYR A 356 24.10 -3.40 2.08
N ILE A 357 23.95 -4.26 1.06
CA ILE A 357 25.10 -4.82 0.34
C ILE A 357 25.93 -3.64 -0.20
N PRO A 358 27.23 -3.50 0.13
CA PRO A 358 27.90 -2.20 0.12
C PRO A 358 28.38 -1.74 -1.25
N VAL A 359 27.43 -1.35 -2.10
CA VAL A 359 27.54 -0.93 -3.50
C VAL A 359 28.69 0.08 -3.73
N THR A 360 29.77 -0.36 -4.40
CA THR A 360 30.96 0.46 -4.72
C THR A 360 31.44 0.28 -6.15
N GLU A 361 32.09 1.30 -6.71
CA GLU A 361 32.85 1.18 -7.96
C GLU A 361 34.02 0.19 -7.80
N PRO A 362 34.27 -0.72 -8.77
CA PRO A 362 35.47 -1.56 -8.76
C PRO A 362 36.73 -0.74 -9.06
N PRO A 363 37.91 -1.12 -8.54
CA PRO A 363 39.15 -0.37 -8.73
C PRO A 363 39.72 -0.55 -10.15
N LEU A 364 39.26 0.29 -11.09
CA LEU A 364 40.01 0.57 -12.31
C LEU A 364 41.29 1.31 -11.94
N ALA A 365 42.44 0.76 -12.34
CA ALA A 365 43.73 1.39 -12.16
C ALA A 365 43.79 2.76 -12.86
N ALA A 366 44.60 3.68 -12.31
CA ALA A 366 44.80 5.05 -12.79
C ALA A 366 43.59 6.02 -12.64
N ARG A 367 43.01 6.10 -11.44
CA ARG A 367 42.38 7.35 -10.94
C ARG A 367 43.03 7.81 -9.63
N THR A 368 43.35 9.10 -9.56
CA THR A 368 44.01 9.76 -8.42
C THR A 368 43.06 9.94 -7.24
N GLU A 369 43.62 10.21 -6.06
CA GLU A 369 43.04 9.98 -4.73
C GLU A 369 41.87 10.89 -4.29
N HIS A 370 41.07 11.44 -5.21
CA HIS A 370 40.03 12.43 -4.91
C HIS A 370 38.60 12.07 -5.38
N THR A 371 38.37 10.91 -6.02
CA THR A 371 37.04 10.55 -6.55
C THR A 371 36.44 9.23 -6.05
N GLN A 372 37.07 8.50 -5.12
CA GLN A 372 36.46 7.29 -4.54
C GLN A 372 35.24 7.64 -3.66
N ARG A 373 34.03 7.57 -4.23
CA ARG A 373 32.78 7.82 -3.50
C ARG A 373 32.46 6.61 -2.61
N LYS A 374 32.53 6.83 -1.30
CA LYS A 374 32.29 5.78 -0.29
C LYS A 374 30.77 5.54 -0.12
N PRO A 375 30.35 4.30 0.12
CA PRO A 375 28.93 3.97 0.27
C PRO A 375 28.36 4.52 1.59
N SER A 376 27.04 4.70 1.62
CA SER A 376 26.30 5.26 2.75
C SER A 376 24.87 4.71 2.84
N ASP A 377 24.28 4.91 4.02
CA ASP A 377 22.88 4.60 4.39
C ASP A 377 21.89 5.28 3.42
N CYS A 378 20.71 4.68 3.22
CA CYS A 378 19.64 5.21 2.37
C CYS A 378 19.28 6.65 2.76
N VAL A 379 19.19 6.96 4.07
CA VAL A 379 18.89 8.34 4.49
C VAL A 379 20.07 9.29 4.33
N ASP A 380 21.32 8.81 4.36
CA ASP A 380 22.51 9.67 4.12
C ASP A 380 22.57 10.14 2.65
N ARG A 381 22.00 9.35 1.72
CA ARG A 381 21.93 9.65 0.28
C ARG A 381 20.88 10.71 -0.06
N VAL A 382 19.91 10.96 0.82
CA VAL A 382 18.85 11.94 0.56
C VAL A 382 19.42 13.36 0.60
N ARG A 383 19.20 14.09 -0.49
CA ARG A 383 19.63 15.48 -0.71
C ARG A 383 18.50 16.50 -0.52
N GLN A 384 17.23 16.11 -0.72
CA GLN A 384 16.08 17.00 -0.56
C GLN A 384 14.78 16.24 -0.28
N PHE A 385 13.89 16.89 0.48
CA PHE A 385 12.46 16.55 0.56
C PHE A 385 11.60 17.73 0.08
N GLN A 386 10.44 17.42 -0.48
CA GLN A 386 9.28 18.31 -0.49
C GLN A 386 8.26 17.79 0.51
N ILE A 387 7.72 18.66 1.36
CA ILE A 387 6.88 18.27 2.50
C ILE A 387 5.82 19.33 2.83
N VAL A 388 4.58 18.88 3.06
CA VAL A 388 3.51 19.70 3.64
C VAL A 388 3.49 19.45 5.16
N THR A 389 3.81 20.45 5.98
CA THR A 389 3.75 20.30 7.45
C THR A 389 2.37 20.70 7.99
N PRO A 390 2.04 20.41 9.26
CA PRO A 390 0.71 20.65 9.86
C PRO A 390 0.12 22.07 9.77
N ASP A 391 0.92 23.11 9.51
CA ASP A 391 0.42 24.46 9.18
C ASP A 391 -0.12 24.61 7.74
N GLY A 392 -0.14 23.53 6.97
CA GLY A 392 -0.62 23.47 5.60
C GLY A 392 0.38 23.95 4.54
N LYS A 393 1.58 24.43 4.92
CA LYS A 393 2.54 24.98 3.96
C LYS A 393 3.47 23.89 3.39
N TYR A 394 3.48 23.79 2.06
CA TYR A 394 4.46 23.05 1.28
C TYR A 394 5.85 23.69 1.43
N ARG A 395 6.88 22.88 1.65
CA ARG A 395 8.25 23.30 1.94
C ARG A 395 9.27 22.40 1.28
N THR A 396 10.35 23.01 0.81
CA THR A 396 11.59 22.33 0.48
C THR A 396 12.48 22.23 1.73
N ALA A 397 12.99 21.03 2.01
CA ALA A 397 13.93 20.76 3.09
C ALA A 397 15.20 20.09 2.53
N ASN A 398 16.34 20.76 2.64
CA ASN A 398 17.65 20.33 2.13
C ASN A 398 18.80 20.96 2.97
N GLU A 399 20.05 20.84 2.52
CA GLU A 399 21.21 21.42 3.23
C GLU A 399 21.25 22.96 3.23
N CYS A 400 20.37 23.63 2.46
CA CYS A 400 20.27 25.09 2.34
C CYS A 400 19.02 25.67 3.03
N GLN A 401 17.88 24.97 2.99
CA GLN A 401 16.56 25.42 3.44
C GLN A 401 15.92 24.44 4.42
N ASN A 402 15.24 24.95 5.45
CA ASN A 402 14.62 24.14 6.52
C ASN A 402 15.58 23.04 7.07
N LYS A 403 16.85 23.41 7.29
CA LYS A 403 17.95 22.45 7.56
C LYS A 403 17.71 21.55 8.79
N ASP A 404 16.92 22.02 9.75
CA ASP A 404 16.52 21.30 10.94
C ASP A 404 15.41 20.27 10.67
N LEU A 405 14.43 20.61 9.80
CA LEU A 405 13.46 19.65 9.26
C LEU A 405 14.14 18.61 8.35
N PHE A 406 15.09 19.04 7.51
CA PHE A 406 15.88 18.15 6.67
C PHE A 406 16.73 17.17 7.49
N TRP A 407 17.35 17.64 8.57
CA TRP A 407 18.02 16.76 9.52
C TRP A 407 17.04 15.79 10.19
N ALA A 408 15.87 16.26 10.62
CA ALA A 408 14.88 15.44 11.32
C ALA A 408 14.33 14.32 10.44
N LEU A 409 13.95 14.61 9.18
CA LEU A 409 13.38 13.64 8.24
C LEU A 409 14.35 12.51 7.86
N ARG A 410 15.67 12.71 7.96
CA ARG A 410 16.69 11.68 7.71
C ARG A 410 16.92 10.80 8.94
N GLY A 411 15.89 10.06 9.35
CA GLY A 411 15.92 9.06 10.43
C GLY A 411 15.01 9.33 11.65
N GLY A 412 14.22 10.40 11.65
CA GLY A 412 13.41 10.83 12.79
C GLY A 412 12.07 10.11 12.98
N GLY A 413 11.86 9.01 12.24
CA GLY A 413 10.58 8.31 12.13
C GLY A 413 9.62 8.96 11.13
N GLY A 414 8.81 8.11 10.50
CA GLY A 414 7.75 8.54 9.59
C GLY A 414 6.61 9.27 10.30
N GLY A 415 5.70 9.86 9.52
CA GLY A 415 4.41 10.37 9.98
C GLY A 415 4.40 11.58 10.93
N THR A 416 5.50 11.96 11.58
CA THR A 416 5.47 12.95 12.69
C THR A 416 5.74 14.41 12.29
N PHE A 417 6.53 14.69 11.25
CA PHE A 417 6.91 16.09 10.89
C PHE A 417 6.07 16.74 9.79
N GLY A 418 5.29 15.95 9.03
CA GLY A 418 4.51 16.39 7.88
C GLY A 418 4.36 15.28 6.84
N VAL A 419 3.59 15.55 5.78
CA VAL A 419 3.40 14.65 4.64
C VAL A 419 4.47 14.95 3.59
N VAL A 420 5.46 14.07 3.46
CA VAL A 420 6.46 14.14 2.40
C VAL A 420 5.80 13.74 1.07
N THR A 421 5.97 14.58 0.05
CA THR A 421 5.40 14.35 -1.30
C THR A 421 6.46 13.90 -2.30
N GLU A 422 7.71 14.37 -2.15
CA GLU A 422 8.82 14.07 -3.07
C GLU A 422 10.12 13.89 -2.27
N ILE A 423 11.00 13.01 -2.79
CA ILE A 423 12.35 12.78 -2.25
C ILE A 423 13.36 12.87 -3.41
N THR A 424 14.43 13.62 -3.23
CA THR A 424 15.60 13.61 -4.12
C THR A 424 16.77 12.94 -3.43
N SER A 425 17.29 11.85 -4.01
CA SER A 425 18.35 11.03 -3.42
C SER A 425 19.43 10.65 -4.44
N GLU A 426 20.62 10.30 -3.95
CA GLU A 426 21.76 9.88 -4.78
C GLU A 426 21.69 8.43 -5.23
N VAL A 427 21.85 8.21 -6.53
CA VAL A 427 21.96 6.90 -7.16
C VAL A 427 23.43 6.53 -7.41
N VAL A 428 23.74 5.23 -7.41
CA VAL A 428 25.08 4.72 -7.74
C VAL A 428 25.15 4.40 -9.25
N PRO A 429 26.25 4.72 -9.95
CA PRO A 429 26.45 4.31 -11.34
C PRO A 429 26.38 2.79 -11.51
N ASN A 430 25.83 2.33 -12.64
CA ASN A 430 25.75 0.92 -13.03
C ASN A 430 26.65 0.70 -14.27
N PRO A 431 27.35 -0.44 -14.44
CA PRO A 431 27.28 -1.69 -13.67
C PRO A 431 27.92 -1.62 -12.28
N VAL A 432 27.32 -2.35 -11.33
CA VAL A 432 27.96 -2.75 -10.08
C VAL A 432 28.02 -4.27 -10.02
N PRO A 433 29.18 -4.89 -10.37
CA PRO A 433 29.35 -6.33 -10.24
C PRO A 433 29.16 -6.78 -8.80
N THR A 434 28.49 -7.91 -8.58
CA THR A 434 28.25 -8.44 -7.23
C THR A 434 28.32 -9.97 -7.20
N ILE A 435 29.14 -10.51 -6.29
CA ILE A 435 29.14 -11.94 -5.97
C ILE A 435 28.10 -12.19 -4.88
N SER A 436 27.34 -13.29 -4.96
CA SER A 436 26.52 -13.76 -3.83
C SER A 436 26.68 -15.25 -3.56
N LEU A 437 26.41 -15.62 -2.32
CA LEU A 437 26.26 -16.98 -1.81
C LEU A 437 24.86 -17.11 -1.23
N LEU A 438 23.99 -17.86 -1.93
CA LEU A 438 22.70 -18.33 -1.42
C LEU A 438 22.91 -19.75 -0.85
N TRP A 439 22.28 -20.09 0.26
CA TRP A 439 22.23 -21.47 0.74
C TRP A 439 20.90 -21.82 1.42
N THR A 440 20.60 -23.11 1.43
CA THR A 440 19.49 -23.72 2.19
C THR A 440 20.05 -24.87 3.03
N LEU A 441 19.84 -24.78 4.33
CA LEU A 441 20.31 -25.69 5.37
C LEU A 441 19.11 -26.37 6.05
N GLU A 442 19.23 -27.66 6.37
CA GLU A 442 18.23 -28.38 7.15
C GLU A 442 18.24 -27.92 8.62
N PHE A 443 17.07 -27.62 9.17
CA PHE A 443 16.92 -27.16 10.55
C PHE A 443 17.16 -28.28 11.55
N THR A 444 18.31 -28.26 12.20
CA THR A 444 18.59 -29.04 13.42
C THR A 444 19.25 -28.14 14.47
N PRO A 445 19.12 -28.44 15.77
CA PRO A 445 19.83 -27.70 16.82
C PRO A 445 21.34 -27.65 16.61
N GLU A 446 21.92 -28.73 16.09
CA GLU A 446 23.35 -28.84 15.78
C GLU A 446 23.75 -27.97 14.59
N ASN A 447 22.94 -27.94 13.52
CA ASN A 447 23.17 -27.08 12.36
C ASN A 447 23.03 -25.60 12.72
N LEU A 448 21.97 -25.22 13.45
CA LEU A 448 21.78 -23.86 13.95
C LEU A 448 22.95 -23.43 14.85
N SER A 449 23.35 -24.27 15.80
CA SER A 449 24.45 -24.00 16.72
C SER A 449 25.78 -23.76 15.98
N LYS A 450 26.11 -24.62 15.01
CA LYS A 450 27.32 -24.48 14.18
C LYS A 450 27.27 -23.24 13.29
N LEU A 451 26.14 -22.99 12.61
CA LEU A 451 25.93 -21.81 11.77
C LEU A 451 26.14 -20.53 12.57
N LEU A 452 25.47 -20.39 13.72
CA LEU A 452 25.59 -19.21 14.58
C LEU A 452 27.02 -19.00 15.07
N ARG A 453 27.75 -20.07 15.42
CA ARG A 453 29.15 -19.97 15.85
C ARG A 453 30.08 -19.55 14.71
N VAL A 454 29.91 -20.09 13.51
CA VAL A 454 30.70 -19.70 12.32
C VAL A 454 30.43 -18.25 11.93
N VAL A 455 29.17 -17.84 11.90
CA VAL A 455 28.73 -16.49 11.51
C VAL A 455 29.15 -15.45 12.56
N THR A 456 28.96 -15.73 13.86
CA THR A 456 29.42 -14.86 14.96
C THR A 456 30.93 -14.64 14.92
N LYS A 457 31.71 -15.72 14.75
CA LYS A 457 33.18 -15.66 14.78
C LYS A 457 33.78 -14.83 13.63
N ASN A 458 33.11 -14.76 12.48
CA ASN A 458 33.58 -14.03 11.30
C ASN A 458 32.93 -12.64 11.11
N ALA A 459 31.88 -12.31 11.87
CA ALA A 459 31.02 -11.14 11.66
C ALA A 459 31.75 -9.81 11.37
N VAL A 460 32.73 -9.46 12.20
CA VAL A 460 33.51 -8.20 12.05
C VAL A 460 34.34 -8.21 10.77
N ARG A 461 35.03 -9.33 10.48
CA ARG A 461 35.84 -9.48 9.27
C ARG A 461 34.98 -9.37 8.02
N TRP A 462 33.85 -10.09 7.98
CA TRP A 462 32.94 -10.05 6.83
C TRP A 462 32.31 -8.66 6.63
N ALA A 463 31.97 -7.95 7.70
CA ALA A 463 31.48 -6.56 7.60
C ALA A 463 32.57 -5.59 7.09
N GLU A 464 33.84 -5.79 7.46
CA GLU A 464 34.98 -4.98 6.97
C GLU A 464 35.31 -5.32 5.50
N GLU A 465 35.28 -6.59 5.11
CA GLU A 465 35.39 -7.09 3.73
C GLU A 465 34.20 -6.70 2.83
N GLY A 466 33.10 -6.23 3.41
CA GLY A 466 31.93 -5.72 2.70
C GLY A 466 30.93 -6.78 2.26
N TRP A 467 30.73 -7.82 3.06
CA TRP A 467 29.56 -8.67 2.97
C TRP A 467 28.35 -8.00 3.62
N GLY A 468 27.19 -8.12 2.97
CA GLY A 468 25.89 -7.85 3.57
C GLY A 468 24.84 -8.87 3.12
N GLY A 469 23.68 -8.86 3.77
CA GLY A 469 22.59 -9.81 3.50
C GLY A 469 21.97 -10.37 4.78
N TYR A 470 21.41 -11.57 4.69
CA TYR A 470 20.52 -12.16 5.69
C TYR A 470 20.95 -13.57 6.07
N VAL A 471 21.00 -13.85 7.38
CA VAL A 471 21.19 -15.21 7.92
C VAL A 471 19.98 -15.58 8.78
N PHE A 472 19.19 -16.54 8.27
CA PHE A 472 18.12 -17.22 8.98
C PHE A 472 18.53 -18.68 9.26
N ALA A 473 17.72 -19.42 10.02
CA ALA A 473 18.05 -20.80 10.41
C ALA A 473 18.06 -21.82 9.25
N THR A 474 17.34 -21.55 8.16
CA THR A 474 17.17 -22.46 7.01
C THR A 474 17.75 -21.89 5.71
N SER A 475 17.07 -20.93 5.08
CA SER A 475 17.49 -20.29 3.82
C SER A 475 18.13 -18.93 4.08
N SER A 476 19.25 -18.62 3.42
CA SER A 476 20.05 -17.43 3.73
C SER A 476 20.85 -16.95 2.51
N ILE A 477 21.20 -15.66 2.48
CA ILE A 477 22.01 -15.07 1.41
C ILE A 477 23.01 -14.05 1.94
N LEU A 478 24.26 -14.14 1.49
CA LEU A 478 25.27 -13.10 1.65
C LEU A 478 25.76 -12.63 0.27
N ALA A 479 26.01 -11.34 0.10
CA ALA A 479 26.54 -10.78 -1.13
C ALA A 479 27.58 -9.68 -0.89
N ASN A 480 28.47 -9.50 -1.86
CA ASN A 480 29.62 -8.61 -1.77
C ASN A 480 29.97 -8.02 -3.17
N PRO A 481 29.98 -6.68 -3.35
CA PRO A 481 30.31 -6.01 -4.61
C PRO A 481 31.75 -5.48 -4.66
N LYS A 482 32.58 -5.77 -3.64
CA LYS A 482 33.99 -5.37 -3.54
C LYS A 482 34.95 -6.50 -3.93
N LEU A 483 34.61 -7.74 -3.56
CA LEU A 483 35.44 -8.92 -3.78
C LEU A 483 35.15 -9.56 -5.15
N ASN A 484 36.21 -10.00 -5.84
CA ASN A 484 36.08 -10.92 -6.97
C ASN A 484 35.75 -12.35 -6.48
N ALA A 485 35.33 -13.24 -7.38
CA ALA A 485 34.89 -14.60 -7.03
C ALA A 485 35.94 -15.40 -6.22
N THR A 486 37.23 -15.30 -6.55
CA THR A 486 38.32 -15.99 -5.85
C THR A 486 38.49 -15.49 -4.42
N ALA A 487 38.52 -14.17 -4.23
CA ALA A 487 38.62 -13.55 -2.91
C ALA A 487 37.35 -13.79 -2.08
N ALA A 488 36.17 -13.79 -2.71
CA ALA A 488 34.91 -14.08 -2.07
C ALA A 488 34.83 -15.52 -1.56
N ALA A 489 35.24 -16.50 -2.37
CA ALA A 489 35.32 -17.91 -1.97
C ALA A 489 36.32 -18.14 -0.83
N ALA A 490 37.51 -17.52 -0.89
CA ALA A 490 38.48 -17.57 0.21
C ALA A 490 37.92 -16.94 1.51
N SER A 491 37.21 -15.81 1.39
CA SER A 491 36.59 -15.10 2.51
C SER A 491 35.52 -15.93 3.22
N LEU A 492 34.61 -16.56 2.46
CA LEU A 492 33.52 -17.37 3.02
C LEU A 492 33.90 -18.83 3.25
N LYS A 493 35.16 -19.23 3.04
CA LYS A 493 35.61 -20.62 3.23
C LYS A 493 35.15 -21.25 4.56
N PRO A 494 35.23 -20.57 5.74
CA PRO A 494 34.75 -21.14 7.00
C PRO A 494 33.25 -21.44 7.04
N LEU A 495 32.46 -20.75 6.21
CA LEU A 495 31.02 -20.98 6.04
C LEU A 495 30.77 -22.10 5.02
N THR A 496 31.43 -22.09 3.87
CA THR A 496 31.24 -23.15 2.86
C THR A 496 31.73 -24.51 3.33
N ASP A 497 32.84 -24.57 4.09
CA ASP A 497 33.34 -25.81 4.70
C ASP A 497 32.30 -26.44 5.64
N PHE A 498 31.64 -25.61 6.46
CA PHE A 498 30.55 -26.04 7.34
C PHE A 498 29.31 -26.47 6.54
N LEU A 499 28.84 -25.64 5.61
CA LEU A 499 27.65 -25.93 4.81
C LEU A 499 27.79 -27.21 3.99
N GLN A 500 28.96 -27.45 3.41
CA GLN A 500 29.28 -28.71 2.71
C GLN A 500 29.26 -29.91 3.67
N ALA A 501 29.87 -29.80 4.85
CA ALA A 501 29.89 -30.86 5.85
C ALA A 501 28.50 -31.16 6.46
N SER A 502 27.58 -30.19 6.45
CA SER A 502 26.17 -30.35 6.85
C SER A 502 25.22 -30.69 5.69
N GLY A 503 25.73 -30.96 4.48
CA GLY A 503 24.91 -31.37 3.32
C GLY A 503 23.97 -30.28 2.77
N ALA A 504 24.21 -29.01 3.11
CA ALA A 504 23.39 -27.89 2.65
C ALA A 504 23.47 -27.70 1.13
N GLN A 505 22.39 -27.19 0.52
CA GLN A 505 22.44 -26.74 -0.87
C GLN A 505 23.06 -25.34 -0.93
N ILE A 506 24.04 -25.16 -1.83
CA ILE A 506 24.88 -23.96 -1.91
C ILE A 506 24.93 -23.46 -3.35
N HIS A 507 24.60 -22.19 -3.56
CA HIS A 507 24.58 -21.56 -4.89
C HIS A 507 25.38 -20.25 -4.88
N TRP A 508 26.54 -20.29 -5.53
CA TRP A 508 27.34 -19.11 -5.84
C TRP A 508 26.82 -18.44 -7.11
N ASN A 509 26.63 -17.12 -7.08
CA ASN A 509 26.28 -16.31 -8.23
C ASN A 509 27.31 -15.21 -8.45
N ASN A 510 27.54 -14.85 -9.72
CA ASN A 510 28.38 -13.73 -10.12
C ASN A 510 27.59 -12.84 -11.08
N PHE A 511 27.02 -11.76 -10.55
CA PHE A 511 26.17 -10.85 -11.32
C PHE A 511 27.00 -9.69 -11.87
N ALA A 512 26.93 -9.46 -13.19
CA ALA A 512 27.64 -8.35 -13.84
C ALA A 512 27.08 -6.95 -13.49
N SER A 513 25.92 -6.87 -12.82
CA SER A 513 25.31 -5.63 -12.35
C SER A 513 24.38 -5.91 -11.16
N PHE A 514 23.92 -4.87 -10.47
CA PHE A 514 23.06 -5.02 -9.29
C PHE A 514 21.64 -5.55 -9.61
N MET A 515 21.06 -5.19 -10.76
CA MET A 515 19.66 -5.54 -11.06
C MET A 515 19.40 -7.07 -11.05
N PRO A 516 20.20 -7.92 -11.72
CA PRO A 516 20.04 -9.38 -11.64
C PRO A 516 20.09 -9.97 -10.21
N LEU A 517 20.86 -9.37 -9.30
CA LEU A 517 20.89 -9.78 -7.89
C LEU A 517 19.56 -9.47 -7.18
N PHE A 518 19.06 -8.23 -7.32
CA PHE A 518 17.76 -7.82 -6.80
C PHE A 518 16.63 -8.70 -7.38
N GLU A 519 16.66 -8.94 -8.69
CA GLU A 519 15.69 -9.75 -9.42
C GLU A 519 15.70 -11.24 -9.01
N ALA A 520 16.80 -11.73 -8.42
CA ALA A 520 16.93 -13.09 -7.87
C ALA A 520 16.57 -13.19 -6.37
N ILE A 521 16.63 -12.09 -5.62
CA ILE A 521 16.26 -12.07 -4.20
C ILE A 521 14.77 -11.77 -4.01
N ARG A 522 14.13 -10.95 -4.86
CA ARG A 522 12.66 -10.77 -4.86
C ARG A 522 11.90 -12.10 -5.06
N THR A 523 12.56 -13.11 -5.63
CA THR A 523 12.00 -14.45 -5.87
C THR A 523 12.16 -15.39 -4.67
N LEU A 524 12.85 -14.96 -3.61
CA LEU A 524 12.68 -15.56 -2.28
C LEU A 524 11.28 -15.20 -1.79
N LYS A 525 10.47 -16.22 -1.47
CA LYS A 525 9.12 -16.02 -0.96
C LYS A 525 9.17 -15.60 0.51
N PHE A 526 8.88 -14.33 0.77
CA PHE A 526 8.44 -13.86 2.09
C PHE A 526 6.92 -13.88 2.11
N PHE A 527 6.32 -14.36 3.20
CA PHE A 527 4.88 -14.30 3.38
C PHE A 527 4.48 -12.90 3.88
N VAL A 528 3.32 -12.42 3.44
CA VAL A 528 2.75 -11.12 3.81
C VAL A 528 1.25 -11.28 4.04
N GLY A 529 0.64 -10.40 4.83
CA GLY A 529 -0.76 -10.58 5.25
C GLY A 529 -0.93 -11.73 6.27
N LEU A 530 0.10 -11.97 7.08
CA LEU A 530 0.01 -12.79 8.28
C LEU A 530 -0.21 -11.89 9.50
N ASN A 531 -0.90 -12.40 10.52
CA ASN A 531 -0.86 -11.76 11.83
C ASN A 531 0.49 -12.06 12.48
N GLY A 532 1.12 -11.04 13.02
CA GLY A 532 2.39 -11.21 13.72
C GLY A 532 2.88 -9.92 14.35
N ALA A 533 3.97 -10.03 15.08
CA ALA A 533 4.70 -8.91 15.67
C ALA A 533 6.20 -9.04 15.36
N MET A 534 6.90 -7.90 15.33
CA MET A 534 8.33 -7.83 15.02
C MET A 534 9.06 -6.94 16.02
N SER A 535 10.28 -7.32 16.38
CA SER A 535 11.16 -6.55 17.25
C SER A 535 12.61 -6.73 16.83
N SER A 536 13.48 -5.78 17.17
CA SER A 536 14.88 -5.80 16.72
C SER A 536 15.87 -5.29 17.76
N ARG A 537 17.15 -5.57 17.52
CA ARG A 537 18.25 -4.97 18.28
C ARG A 537 19.49 -4.76 17.43
N LEU A 538 20.08 -3.58 17.54
CA LEU A 538 21.36 -3.26 16.90
C LEU A 538 22.52 -3.79 17.76
N ILE A 539 23.28 -4.75 17.23
CA ILE A 539 24.35 -5.46 17.95
C ILE A 539 25.70 -4.79 17.64
N PRO A 540 26.33 -4.05 18.57
CA PRO A 540 27.53 -3.26 18.31
C PRO A 540 28.81 -4.10 18.18
N ARG A 541 29.82 -3.58 17.46
CA ARG A 541 31.14 -4.21 17.25
C ARG A 541 31.77 -4.74 18.56
N SER A 542 31.56 -4.04 19.67
CA SER A 542 32.05 -4.42 21.01
C SER A 542 31.56 -5.79 21.48
N VAL A 543 30.37 -6.25 21.06
CA VAL A 543 29.86 -7.59 21.39
C VAL A 543 30.69 -8.68 20.69
N PHE A 544 31.27 -8.40 19.53
CA PHE A 544 32.08 -9.35 18.77
C PHE A 544 33.57 -9.33 19.15
N ALA A 545 33.99 -8.44 20.05
CA ALA A 545 35.41 -8.14 20.30
C ALA A 545 36.20 -9.23 21.04
N SER A 546 35.54 -10.21 21.65
CA SER A 546 36.19 -11.28 22.42
C SER A 546 35.41 -12.59 22.36
N ALA A 547 36.07 -13.73 22.59
CA ALA A 547 35.37 -15.02 22.65
C ALA A 547 34.27 -15.05 23.74
N ALA A 548 34.51 -14.42 24.89
CA ALA A 548 33.54 -14.35 25.99
C ALA A 548 32.31 -13.47 25.67
N SER A 549 32.47 -12.43 24.84
CA SER A 549 31.36 -11.59 24.40
C SER A 549 30.62 -12.21 23.20
N GLN A 550 31.33 -12.91 22.32
CA GLN A 550 30.74 -13.75 21.26
C GLN A 550 29.91 -14.90 21.84
N GLU A 551 30.36 -15.54 22.92
CA GLU A 551 29.59 -16.59 23.59
C GLU A 551 28.29 -16.04 24.20
N LYS A 552 28.33 -14.85 24.81
CA LYS A 552 27.11 -14.16 25.30
C LYS A 552 26.13 -13.85 24.17
N LEU A 553 26.62 -13.45 22.99
CA LEU A 553 25.78 -13.26 21.80
C LEU A 553 25.19 -14.58 21.29
N TYR A 554 25.97 -15.65 21.24
CA TYR A 554 25.49 -16.99 20.91
C TYR A 554 24.39 -17.44 21.88
N SER A 555 24.59 -17.33 23.20
CA SER A 555 23.58 -17.67 24.21
C SER A 555 22.31 -16.83 24.06
N ALA A 556 22.43 -15.51 23.85
CA ALA A 556 21.28 -14.62 23.66
C ALA A 556 20.50 -14.94 22.37
N THR A 557 21.21 -15.26 21.29
CA THR A 557 20.60 -15.64 20.01
C THR A 557 19.87 -16.97 20.13
N MET A 558 20.49 -17.99 20.74
CA MET A 558 19.84 -19.27 21.02
C MET A 558 18.61 -19.11 21.92
N GLN A 559 18.67 -18.26 22.95
CA GLN A 559 17.52 -17.96 23.81
C GLN A 559 16.39 -17.29 23.01
N ALA A 560 16.69 -16.32 22.14
CA ALA A 560 15.70 -15.69 21.28
C ALA A 560 15.06 -16.71 20.32
N PHE A 561 15.84 -17.57 19.67
CA PHE A 561 15.33 -18.67 18.83
C PHE A 561 14.40 -19.63 19.60
N THR A 562 14.72 -19.96 20.86
CA THR A 562 13.87 -20.83 21.68
C THR A 562 12.58 -20.16 22.13
N VAL A 563 12.61 -18.87 22.49
CA VAL A 563 11.40 -18.15 22.94
C VAL A 563 10.49 -17.80 21.76
N ALA A 564 11.05 -17.42 20.61
CA ALA A 564 10.30 -17.09 19.39
C ALA A 564 10.08 -18.28 18.45
N SER A 565 10.07 -19.52 18.95
CA SER A 565 9.74 -20.75 18.18
C SER A 565 10.52 -20.98 16.86
N GLY A 566 11.71 -20.40 16.71
CA GLY A 566 12.52 -20.45 15.49
C GLY A 566 12.64 -19.13 14.72
N GLU A 567 11.85 -18.12 15.05
CA GLU A 567 11.70 -16.87 14.30
C GLU A 567 12.75 -15.79 14.65
N VAL A 568 14.02 -16.03 14.30
CA VAL A 568 15.08 -15.02 14.42
C VAL A 568 15.90 -14.92 13.12
N GLY A 569 16.09 -13.69 12.65
CA GLY A 569 16.96 -13.36 11.53
C GLY A 569 18.13 -12.45 11.96
N LEU A 570 19.30 -12.70 11.39
CA LEU A 570 20.51 -11.90 11.61
C LEU A 570 20.85 -11.15 10.33
N PHE A 571 20.65 -9.85 10.35
CA PHE A 571 20.76 -8.96 9.20
C PHE A 571 22.12 -8.26 9.23
N LEU A 572 22.96 -8.57 8.25
CA LEU A 572 24.30 -7.99 8.05
C LEU A 572 24.16 -6.71 7.21
N THR A 573 23.21 -5.85 7.59
CA THR A 573 22.71 -4.70 6.81
C THR A 573 23.13 -3.35 7.42
N THR A 574 23.99 -3.36 8.42
CA THR A 574 24.35 -2.14 9.16
C THR A 574 25.26 -1.21 8.34
N PRO A 575 25.13 0.12 8.45
CA PRO A 575 25.99 1.09 7.78
C PRO A 575 27.36 1.24 8.47
N TYR A 576 27.90 0.14 8.99
CA TYR A 576 29.14 0.06 9.76
C TYR A 576 30.37 0.47 8.95
N ASN A 577 30.49 -0.07 7.73
CA ASN A 577 31.61 0.20 6.84
C ASN A 577 31.42 1.49 6.00
N TYR A 578 30.45 2.34 6.37
CA TYR A 578 30.06 3.55 5.64
C TYR A 578 30.59 4.84 6.26
N ALA A 579 31.20 5.68 5.43
CA ALA A 579 31.76 6.97 5.83
C ALA A 579 30.68 8.04 5.97
N SER A 580 29.91 7.98 7.06
CA SER A 580 28.91 9.00 7.43
C SER A 580 29.50 10.13 8.26
N LYS A 581 28.97 11.35 8.13
CA LYS A 581 29.36 12.50 8.98
C LYS A 581 28.57 12.42 10.30
N PRO A 582 29.22 12.32 11.48
CA PRO A 582 28.50 12.22 12.76
C PRO A 582 27.48 13.35 12.96
N GLY A 583 26.25 12.98 13.32
CA GLY A 583 25.15 13.92 13.55
C GLY A 583 24.57 14.64 12.32
N SER A 584 24.96 14.26 11.10
CA SER A 584 24.39 14.83 9.85
C SER A 584 22.97 14.35 9.54
N THR A 585 22.59 13.19 10.08
CA THR A 585 21.27 12.56 10.05
C THR A 585 20.76 12.36 11.49
N SER A 586 19.47 12.05 11.66
CA SER A 586 18.79 11.92 12.96
C SER A 586 18.64 10.47 13.46
N VAL A 587 18.99 9.51 12.60
CA VAL A 587 19.18 8.07 12.91
C VAL A 587 19.94 7.89 14.24
N THR A 588 19.55 6.88 15.03
CA THR A 588 20.31 6.55 16.26
C THR A 588 21.79 6.29 15.96
N PRO A 589 22.74 6.92 16.69
CA PRO A 589 24.16 6.67 16.51
C PRO A 589 24.57 5.20 16.65
N ALA A 590 23.75 4.37 17.30
CA ALA A 590 23.95 2.93 17.42
C ALA A 590 24.17 2.24 16.06
N TRP A 591 23.43 2.64 15.01
CA TRP A 591 23.57 2.09 13.65
C TRP A 591 25.00 2.20 13.09
N ARG A 592 25.78 3.21 13.51
CA ARG A 592 27.14 3.47 13.02
C ARG A 592 28.22 2.64 13.72
N ASN A 593 27.85 1.88 14.75
CA ASN A 593 28.71 0.94 15.48
C ASN A 593 28.12 -0.48 15.55
N ALA A 594 26.85 -0.66 15.16
CA ALA A 594 26.23 -1.96 14.93
C ALA A 594 27.01 -2.74 13.86
N ILE A 595 27.14 -4.07 14.01
CA ILE A 595 27.59 -4.99 12.96
C ILE A 595 26.38 -5.75 12.41
N TRP A 596 25.50 -6.20 13.31
CA TRP A 596 24.22 -6.81 12.96
C TRP A 596 23.04 -5.96 13.40
N HIS A 597 21.98 -6.09 12.64
CA HIS A 597 20.61 -5.83 13.02
C HIS A 597 19.99 -7.22 13.29
N ALA A 598 19.71 -7.56 14.55
CA ALA A 598 19.08 -8.83 14.89
C ALA A 598 17.56 -8.58 14.97
N VAL A 599 16.77 -9.31 14.20
CA VAL A 599 15.30 -9.20 14.18
C VAL A 599 14.70 -10.49 14.71
N VAL A 600 13.66 -10.35 15.53
CA VAL A 600 12.81 -11.42 16.03
C VAL A 600 11.41 -11.16 15.48
N THR A 601 10.75 -12.17 14.95
CA THR A 601 9.31 -12.11 14.67
C THR A 601 8.56 -13.08 15.57
N HIS A 602 7.23 -12.95 15.59
CA HIS A 602 6.36 -14.01 16.04
C HIS A 602 5.05 -13.93 15.27
N GLU A 603 4.77 -14.96 14.47
CA GLU A 603 3.57 -15.07 13.63
C GLU A 603 2.48 -15.92 14.30
N TRP A 604 1.21 -15.62 14.04
CA TRP A 604 0.08 -16.33 14.63
C TRP A 604 -1.17 -16.35 13.72
N GLY A 605 -2.17 -17.17 14.07
CA GLY A 605 -3.35 -17.42 13.25
C GLY A 605 -4.29 -16.22 13.06
N TRP A 606 -5.16 -16.31 12.05
CA TRP A 606 -6.25 -15.35 11.81
C TRP A 606 -7.52 -15.64 12.61
N ASP A 607 -7.60 -16.85 13.15
CA ASP A 607 -8.68 -17.47 13.93
C ASP A 607 -8.46 -17.43 15.45
N LEU A 608 -7.27 -16.99 15.90
CA LEU A 608 -6.90 -16.95 17.31
C LEU A 608 -7.52 -15.77 18.08
N SER A 609 -7.64 -15.93 19.39
CA SER A 609 -8.23 -14.92 20.27
C SER A 609 -7.31 -13.70 20.52
N THR A 610 -7.91 -12.63 21.01
CA THR A 610 -7.18 -11.45 21.50
C THR A 610 -6.33 -11.71 22.74
N ALA A 611 -6.46 -12.88 23.38
CA ALA A 611 -5.58 -13.33 24.46
C ALA A 611 -4.28 -13.92 23.88
N GLU A 612 -4.38 -14.83 22.92
CA GLU A 612 -3.24 -15.46 22.24
C GLU A 612 -2.43 -14.44 21.44
N ALA A 613 -3.08 -13.50 20.73
CA ALA A 613 -2.40 -12.39 20.08
C ALA A 613 -1.60 -11.52 21.08
N ARG A 614 -2.12 -11.31 22.30
CA ARG A 614 -1.41 -10.58 23.37
C ARG A 614 -0.25 -11.39 23.95
N GLU A 615 -0.40 -12.71 24.06
CA GLU A 615 0.69 -13.61 24.41
C GLU A 615 1.81 -13.56 23.36
N GLY A 616 1.47 -13.50 22.07
CA GLY A 616 2.44 -13.36 21.00
C GLY A 616 3.34 -12.11 21.13
N TYR A 617 2.75 -10.94 21.43
CA TYR A 617 3.52 -9.75 21.78
C TYR A 617 4.39 -9.94 23.03
N SER A 618 3.88 -10.60 24.08
CA SER A 618 4.64 -10.88 25.30
C SER A 618 5.85 -11.78 25.03
N THR A 619 5.67 -12.84 24.25
CA THR A 619 6.70 -13.78 23.78
C THR A 619 7.79 -13.04 23.00
N LEU A 620 7.43 -12.15 22.08
CA LEU A 620 8.37 -11.29 21.37
C LEU A 620 9.17 -10.36 22.30
N SER A 621 8.49 -9.65 23.22
CA SER A 621 9.13 -8.80 24.24
C SER A 621 10.05 -9.59 25.19
N ASN A 622 9.78 -10.89 25.38
CA ASN A 622 10.61 -11.80 26.16
C ASN A 622 11.85 -12.27 25.37
N ALA A 623 11.70 -12.58 24.08
CA ALA A 623 12.78 -13.02 23.21
C ALA A 623 13.84 -11.92 22.99
N VAL A 624 13.43 -10.71 22.59
CA VAL A 624 14.38 -9.61 22.30
C VAL A 624 15.19 -9.19 23.52
N ARG A 625 14.65 -9.37 24.75
CA ARG A 625 15.31 -9.01 26.01
C ARG A 625 16.70 -9.63 26.17
N ALA A 626 16.93 -10.82 25.61
CA ALA A 626 18.23 -11.45 25.59
C ALA A 626 19.28 -10.58 24.87
N PHE A 627 18.91 -9.93 23.76
CA PHE A 627 19.77 -8.98 23.07
C PHE A 627 19.94 -7.65 23.84
N HIS A 628 18.90 -7.13 24.50
CA HIS A 628 19.04 -5.92 25.35
C HIS A 628 20.07 -6.13 26.47
N ALA A 629 20.06 -7.30 27.13
CA ALA A 629 20.98 -7.62 28.22
C ALA A 629 22.47 -7.58 27.82
N ILE A 630 22.78 -7.87 26.56
CA ILE A 630 24.15 -7.81 26.01
C ILE A 630 24.45 -6.52 25.22
N THR A 631 23.45 -5.65 25.03
CA THR A 631 23.58 -4.36 24.31
C THR A 631 23.10 -3.14 25.14
N PRO A 632 23.62 -2.95 26.37
CA PRO A 632 23.31 -1.75 27.16
C PRO A 632 23.77 -0.48 26.42
N GLY A 633 22.86 0.49 26.25
CA GLY A 633 23.12 1.69 25.44
C GLY A 633 23.11 1.48 23.91
N GLY A 634 22.86 0.25 23.43
CA GLY A 634 22.53 -0.01 22.03
C GLY A 634 21.17 0.58 21.64
N GLY A 635 20.85 0.52 20.35
CA GLY A 635 19.57 1.01 19.81
C GLY A 635 18.73 -0.11 19.18
N THR A 636 17.52 0.27 18.78
CA THR A 636 16.51 -0.58 18.12
C THR A 636 16.03 0.15 16.85
N TYR A 637 15.73 -0.59 15.78
CA TYR A 637 15.26 0.02 14.53
C TYR A 637 13.76 0.31 14.59
N LEU A 638 13.39 1.59 14.60
CA LEU A 638 12.02 2.04 14.89
C LEU A 638 10.92 1.50 13.95
N ASN A 639 11.28 1.06 12.75
CA ASN A 639 10.35 0.49 11.77
C ASN A 639 10.08 -1.01 12.02
N GLU A 640 10.96 -1.69 12.77
CA GLU A 640 10.97 -3.13 13.03
C GLU A 640 11.17 -3.35 14.53
N ALA A 641 10.34 -2.67 15.32
CA ALA A 641 10.48 -2.56 16.77
C ALA A 641 9.25 -3.05 17.51
N ASP A 642 9.47 -3.58 18.72
CA ASP A 642 8.41 -3.92 19.65
C ASP A 642 7.45 -2.72 19.87
N VAL A 643 6.15 -2.97 19.76
CA VAL A 643 5.09 -2.02 20.16
C VAL A 643 5.36 -1.49 21.58
N TYR A 644 5.88 -2.35 22.46
CA TYR A 644 6.17 -2.10 23.86
C TYR A 644 7.64 -1.75 24.14
N GLU A 645 8.43 -1.38 23.13
CA GLU A 645 9.88 -1.11 23.23
C GLU A 645 10.23 -0.25 24.48
N PRO A 646 11.04 -0.79 25.42
CA PRO A 646 11.49 -0.07 26.60
C PRO A 646 12.25 1.22 26.24
N ASP A 647 11.82 2.35 26.80
CA ASP A 647 12.38 3.67 26.53
C ASP A 647 12.54 3.98 25.02
N ALA A 648 11.57 3.60 24.18
CA ALA A 648 11.59 3.80 22.71
C ALA A 648 12.18 5.14 22.24
N SER A 649 11.86 6.26 22.92
CA SER A 649 12.44 7.59 22.63
C SER A 649 13.98 7.66 22.69
N ILE A 650 14.61 6.87 23.56
CA ILE A 650 16.06 6.71 23.68
C ILE A 650 16.54 5.56 22.78
N SER A 651 15.80 4.47 22.67
CA SER A 651 16.24 3.30 21.88
C SER A 651 16.29 3.56 20.37
N PHE A 652 15.30 4.28 19.83
CA PHE A 652 15.15 4.56 18.39
C PHE A 652 16.08 5.66 17.87
N TRP A 653 16.43 6.64 18.72
CA TRP A 653 17.16 7.85 18.31
C TRP A 653 18.39 8.17 19.17
N GLY A 654 18.43 7.70 20.41
CA GLY A 654 19.38 8.17 21.41
C GLY A 654 18.96 9.52 22.02
N LYS A 655 19.23 9.69 23.32
CA LYS A 655 18.86 10.88 24.11
C LYS A 655 19.23 12.23 23.44
N PRO A 656 20.40 12.42 22.80
CA PRO A 656 20.74 13.69 22.14
C PRO A 656 19.88 13.98 20.90
N ASN A 657 19.65 12.99 20.03
CA ASN A 657 18.84 13.19 18.83
C ASN A 657 17.37 13.36 19.20
N TYR A 658 16.82 12.58 20.14
CA TYR A 658 15.43 12.75 20.57
C TYR A 658 15.15 14.16 21.10
N ALA A 659 16.04 14.71 21.93
CA ALA A 659 15.92 16.08 22.44
C ALA A 659 15.98 17.16 21.35
N ARG A 660 16.60 16.87 20.19
CA ARG A 660 16.63 17.76 19.02
C ARG A 660 15.42 17.54 18.11
N LEU A 661 15.02 16.28 17.88
CA LEU A 661 13.82 15.90 17.14
C LEU A 661 12.56 16.49 17.78
N LEU A 662 12.44 16.44 19.11
CA LEU A 662 11.32 17.02 19.84
C LEU A 662 11.20 18.55 19.65
N LYS A 663 12.32 19.27 19.55
CA LYS A 663 12.33 20.71 19.24
C LYS A 663 11.86 20.99 17.81
N VAL A 664 12.25 20.15 16.83
CA VAL A 664 11.75 20.26 15.44
C VAL A 664 10.26 19.93 15.39
N LYS A 665 9.80 18.91 16.12
CA LYS A 665 8.39 18.55 16.25
C LYS A 665 7.57 19.71 16.82
N GLN A 666 8.01 20.32 17.91
CA GLN A 666 7.38 21.51 18.51
C GLN A 666 7.37 22.74 17.57
N LYS A 667 8.38 22.89 16.70
CA LYS A 667 8.47 24.00 15.74
C LYS A 667 7.50 23.86 14.56
N TYR A 668 7.36 22.66 13.98
CA TYR A 668 6.55 22.43 12.79
C TYR A 668 5.15 21.86 13.08
N ASP A 669 4.92 21.33 14.28
CA ASP A 669 3.62 20.85 14.77
C ASP A 669 3.45 21.08 16.29
N PRO A 670 3.33 22.34 16.74
CA PRO A 670 3.09 22.67 18.15
C PRO A 670 1.76 22.09 18.68
N SER A 671 0.79 21.91 17.79
CA SER A 671 -0.50 21.25 18.05
C SER A 671 -0.36 19.76 18.41
N SER A 672 0.62 19.08 17.83
CA SER A 672 0.63 17.61 17.68
C SER A 672 -0.60 17.11 16.90
N LEU A 673 -0.86 17.74 15.75
CA LEU A 673 -1.86 17.28 14.77
C LEU A 673 -1.51 15.90 14.22
N LEU A 674 -0.21 15.60 14.11
CA LEU A 674 0.29 14.29 13.73
C LEU A 674 0.77 13.56 14.99
N ASP A 675 0.10 12.47 15.36
CA ASP A 675 0.52 11.58 16.44
C ASP A 675 0.44 10.12 15.98
N CYS A 676 1.47 9.35 16.28
CA CYS A 676 1.65 7.96 15.90
C CYS A 676 2.39 7.22 17.01
N TRP A 677 2.12 5.92 17.16
CA TRP A 677 2.63 5.15 18.30
C TRP A 677 4.17 5.19 18.36
N ASN A 678 4.71 5.46 19.57
CA ASN A 678 6.14 5.67 19.85
C ASN A 678 6.88 6.77 19.04
N CYS A 679 6.18 7.55 18.21
CA CYS A 679 6.77 8.64 17.43
C CYS A 679 7.35 9.79 18.27
N VAL A 680 8.20 10.61 17.64
CA VAL A 680 8.73 11.84 18.24
C VAL A 680 7.61 12.74 18.76
N GLY A 681 7.60 12.97 20.07
CA GLY A 681 6.59 13.81 20.74
C GLY A 681 5.20 13.19 20.87
N SER A 682 5.07 11.87 20.67
CA SER A 682 3.77 11.17 20.79
C SER A 682 3.14 11.36 22.17
N LYS A 683 1.82 11.57 22.19
CA LYS A 683 1.01 11.67 23.42
C LYS A 683 0.35 10.32 23.78
N ARG A 684 0.45 9.30 22.91
CA ARG A 684 -0.12 7.93 22.98
C ARG A 684 -1.66 7.81 23.14
N LYS A 685 -2.35 8.77 23.77
CA LYS A 685 -3.78 8.68 24.14
C LYS A 685 -4.75 8.49 22.98
N ASN A 686 -4.46 9.10 21.83
CA ASN A 686 -5.24 8.97 20.58
C ASN A 686 -4.31 8.61 19.39
N ALA A 687 -3.17 7.97 19.66
CA ALA A 687 -2.18 7.71 18.61
C ALA A 687 -2.69 6.62 17.67
N ALA A 688 -2.53 6.83 16.36
CA ALA A 688 -2.77 5.76 15.40
C ALA A 688 -1.71 4.65 15.58
N CYS A 689 -2.18 3.41 15.74
CA CYS A 689 -1.36 2.21 15.68
C CYS A 689 -0.91 2.03 14.22
N TYR A 690 0.31 2.49 13.93
CA TYR A 690 0.91 2.44 12.60
C TYR A 690 1.81 1.23 12.37
N LEU A 691 2.26 0.59 13.46
CA LEU A 691 2.78 -0.78 13.47
C LEU A 691 1.63 -1.71 13.03
#